data_AF-A0AAN9YPA2-F1
#
_entry.id   AF-A0AAN9YPA2-F1
#
_cell.length_a   1.000
_cell.length_b   1.000
_cell.length_c   1.000
_cell.angle_alpha   90.00
_cell.angle_beta   90.00
_cell.angle_gamma   90.00
#
_symmetry.space_group_name_H-M   'P 1'
#
loop_
_entity.id
_entity.type
_entity.pdbx_description
1 polymer ?
#
loop_
_entity_poly.entity_id
_entity_poly.type
_entity_poly.pdbx_seq_one_letter_code
_entity_poly.pdbx_strand_id
1 'polypeptide(L)'
;MTAMAKINPLACQELTEIVKDAEYFNKSDANSVWKTLFLTRILRVPLRKPIYWVIDALDECENYASLVSLLSKIDQLIPLRIFITSRPLPDVERLFNQEKLVVKTESITEEDTLDDIRHFLQASEDILPIEDAGARRDLVDRIAVKSNGSFLWASLVSKELGVTYSEQHINEVLDEVPSGLDSVYHRIMASIRAVPRNETLVKAIFRWVVFATRPLSVEELKQALTLDIGHVIPRLECVIGNMTGSMVHVRADNTVQVVHETVRSFLTRQELDPGYAHSRLAEVCLTYLCGEELQSSKTRKISPAKTLKSSERSVFAKYAASQFSYHLAESPTLDNLLALLVQFFQTNVLGWVEFIARAGSLETLLQTSRNLKAYLGRGTKQQSPRVKEVMRLQSWAEDLIRLVGAFGRSIAAVPGSVHFLVPPLCPVNSMIFQEYNDPMRSITMVGVSDKDWDDRISCIVYNDGQPLSISSKDSRLAVGLSTGNVLLYRTTTFEEIKALNHSEPARHVCFANNTDLLASCGLKRLILWDFQTSVQLWSVETNDYILELSFDAQDAFLTVITRSNQIHSYDVTTGSHLFTSNFFDMNDQEDPSIVHQRPPTHIAISPELNILGVAYRNRPISFWDLEDTNSWLSHFHKGDRGQYPAPLLIGLTINPNPELELAAAAYQDGDLVIFNPFDGQQRAVIETSAHALVSSPDGNILATGDGNGTIQLFDFTTLQLLYRVSMCDYDIRRIVWASDNLRFFDIRSNQCNIWEPTLLVRNGERKDATPEYSYSPDVSRPALLDYKPMSESLMITTICAHPSGNWIIAGRENGSVSAFDVQTGEEAYQIIKPMVIAVKLLAWCAATDTLAVCDTASRFSVRSASVSAEDEWRVAKPTLSGKMNRPVQQMLFDPSGRFLLVSTDALDEVWSVIDATRIGVRPREGSKSWRWINHPASPGNLLLIEDSHVHMFAWESLSQISPPQGIALLSGGIRSEATLDYVAPSRNNRNLCIRFSKHPNNKESPEIQLYPVSSITDLQTESANPTTEYKTLTGQIKTVIGVYKTKLLFLDVHGWVCSLNIDSSVAESGYSRHFFIPFSWYNVGGLEFAVTCNGSVALARRDDVIIFHHGLDFFEVHVPFGPPDEGGGVPEDNSAGPGAVKFSRRRRHGARVVRSDPSASSLFPDPWGTSTGA
;
A
#
# COMPACT_ATOMS: atom_id res chain seq x y z
N MET A 1 -29.09 13.43 3.45
CA MET A 1 -28.12 13.32 4.56
C MET A 1 -28.00 14.60 5.39
N THR A 2 -27.33 15.66 4.93
CA THR A 2 -26.98 16.86 5.74
C THR A 2 -28.16 17.58 6.42
N ALA A 3 -29.37 17.49 5.85
CA ALA A 3 -30.59 17.99 6.49
C ALA A 3 -30.98 17.19 7.75
N MET A 4 -30.81 15.87 7.75
CA MET A 4 -31.04 15.03 8.94
C MET A 4 -30.03 15.31 10.04
N ALA A 5 -28.75 15.50 9.69
CA ALA A 5 -27.71 15.91 10.63
C ALA A 5 -28.07 17.21 11.38
N LYS A 6 -28.61 18.21 10.67
CA LYS A 6 -29.09 19.48 11.28
C LYS A 6 -30.33 19.32 12.18
N ILE A 7 -31.10 18.25 12.03
CA ILE A 7 -32.35 18.00 12.78
C ILE A 7 -32.13 17.04 13.95
N ASN A 8 -31.20 16.09 13.83
CA ASN A 8 -30.90 15.07 14.82
C ASN A 8 -29.38 15.00 15.09
N PRO A 9 -28.89 15.46 16.27
CA PRO A 9 -27.46 15.47 16.60
C PRO A 9 -26.77 14.11 16.49
N LEU A 10 -27.47 13.01 16.78
CA LEU A 10 -26.91 11.66 16.66
C LEU A 10 -26.68 11.28 15.18
N ALA A 11 -27.61 11.62 14.28
CA ALA A 11 -27.41 11.46 12.85
C ALA A 11 -26.33 12.40 12.28
N CYS A 12 -26.03 13.52 12.97
CA CYS A 12 -24.88 14.38 12.67
C CYS A 12 -23.56 13.69 13.06
N GLN A 13 -23.52 13.04 14.22
CA GLN A 13 -22.35 12.30 14.70
C GLN A 13 -22.01 11.14 13.75
N GLU A 14 -22.99 10.27 13.45
CA GLU A 14 -22.87 9.20 12.45
C GLU A 14 -22.29 9.73 11.12
N LEU A 15 -22.90 10.79 10.57
CA LEU A 15 -22.45 11.39 9.31
C LEU A 15 -21.05 12.04 9.40
N THR A 16 -20.59 12.41 10.59
CA THR A 16 -19.24 12.96 10.82
C THR A 16 -18.18 11.85 10.97
N GLU A 17 -18.59 10.64 11.35
CA GLU A 17 -17.75 9.44 11.30
C GLU A 17 -17.65 8.94 9.84
N ILE A 18 -18.79 8.75 9.17
CA ILE A 18 -18.91 8.37 7.75
C ILE A 18 -18.09 9.25 6.79
N VAL A 19 -17.98 10.56 7.03
CA VAL A 19 -17.24 11.49 6.14
C VAL A 19 -15.75 11.12 5.99
N LYS A 20 -15.20 10.36 6.94
CA LYS A 20 -13.82 9.90 6.94
C LYS A 20 -13.66 8.56 6.17
N ASP A 21 -14.74 7.80 5.99
CA ASP A 21 -14.83 6.58 5.16
C ASP A 21 -15.04 6.89 3.66
N ALA A 22 -14.92 8.14 3.23
CA ALA A 22 -15.23 8.55 1.85
C ALA A 22 -14.44 7.82 0.75
N GLU A 23 -13.35 7.10 1.05
CA GLU A 23 -12.68 6.20 0.09
C GLU A 23 -13.42 4.88 -0.16
N TYR A 24 -14.21 4.37 0.80
CA TYR A 24 -14.97 3.12 0.71
C TYR A 24 -16.18 3.27 -0.20
N PHE A 25 -17.07 4.23 0.11
CA PHE A 25 -18.31 4.47 -0.65
C PHE A 25 -18.10 4.86 -2.13
N ASN A 26 -16.88 5.23 -2.53
CA ASN A 26 -16.49 5.47 -3.93
C ASN A 26 -16.10 4.18 -4.69
N LYS A 27 -16.05 3.03 -4.01
CA LYS A 27 -15.64 1.71 -4.53
C LYS A 27 -16.68 0.61 -4.25
N SER A 28 -17.57 0.78 -3.26
CA SER A 28 -18.70 -0.10 -2.96
C SER A 28 -19.86 0.00 -3.97
N ASP A 29 -20.68 -1.04 -4.10
CA ASP A 29 -21.91 -1.00 -4.90
C ASP A 29 -23.05 -0.20 -4.22
N ALA A 30 -24.04 0.23 -5.00
CA ALA A 30 -25.16 1.03 -4.49
C ALA A 30 -25.98 0.35 -3.38
N ASN A 31 -26.10 -0.99 -3.36
CA ASN A 31 -26.78 -1.71 -2.28
C ASN A 31 -25.96 -1.69 -1.00
N SER A 32 -24.65 -1.94 -1.07
CA SER A 32 -23.75 -1.89 0.09
C SER A 32 -23.67 -0.48 0.67
N VAL A 33 -23.53 0.55 -0.18
CA VAL A 33 -23.64 1.96 0.22
C VAL A 33 -24.96 2.17 0.98
N TRP A 34 -26.11 1.77 0.41
CA TRP A 34 -27.41 1.97 1.05
C TRP A 34 -27.60 1.22 2.37
N LYS A 35 -27.18 -0.05 2.42
CA LYS A 35 -27.24 -0.93 3.60
C LYS A 35 -26.45 -0.29 4.75
N THR A 36 -25.16 0.00 4.53
CA THR A 36 -24.24 0.51 5.55
C THR A 36 -24.50 1.98 5.92
N LEU A 37 -25.01 2.80 5.01
CA LEU A 37 -25.21 4.23 5.23
C LEU A 37 -26.61 4.55 5.80
N PHE A 38 -27.66 4.04 5.16
CA PHE A 38 -29.04 4.39 5.51
C PHE A 38 -29.70 3.37 6.45
N LEU A 39 -29.64 2.07 6.13
CA LEU A 39 -30.41 1.05 6.85
C LEU A 39 -29.79 0.63 8.21
N THR A 40 -28.46 0.62 8.35
CA THR A 40 -27.79 0.29 9.62
C THR A 40 -27.49 1.52 10.47
N ARG A 41 -26.98 2.61 9.90
CA ARG A 41 -26.65 3.85 10.63
C ARG A 41 -27.81 4.87 10.66
N ILE A 42 -27.99 5.65 9.59
CA ILE A 42 -28.76 6.91 9.62
C ILE A 42 -30.23 6.74 10.04
N LEU A 43 -30.88 5.62 9.68
CA LEU A 43 -32.29 5.38 9.99
C LEU A 43 -32.54 4.59 11.30
N ARG A 44 -31.50 3.98 11.92
CA ARG A 44 -31.63 3.34 13.25
C ARG A 44 -31.56 4.34 14.41
N VAL A 45 -31.09 5.55 14.17
CA VAL A 45 -31.07 6.63 15.16
C VAL A 45 -32.50 6.97 15.62
N PRO A 46 -32.82 7.04 16.92
CA PRO A 46 -34.19 7.25 17.41
C PRO A 46 -34.78 8.61 16.97
N LEU A 47 -35.79 8.55 16.10
CA LEU A 47 -36.40 9.72 15.46
C LEU A 47 -37.57 10.29 16.31
N ARG A 48 -37.30 11.38 17.04
CA ARG A 48 -38.30 12.07 17.89
C ARG A 48 -39.41 12.82 17.12
N LYS A 49 -39.31 12.91 15.80
CA LYS A 49 -40.28 13.57 14.89
C LYS A 49 -40.27 12.83 13.55
N PRO A 50 -41.38 12.83 12.80
CA PRO A 50 -41.37 12.28 11.45
C PRO A 50 -40.43 13.09 10.54
N ILE A 51 -39.65 12.37 9.74
CA ILE A 51 -38.72 12.95 8.78
C ILE A 51 -39.39 12.97 7.40
N TYR A 52 -39.10 14.01 6.63
CA TYR A 52 -39.56 14.19 5.27
C TYR A 52 -38.35 14.14 4.34
N TRP A 53 -38.37 13.21 3.39
CA TRP A 53 -37.46 13.22 2.24
C TRP A 53 -38.23 13.77 1.04
N VAL A 54 -37.61 14.74 0.36
CA VAL A 54 -38.04 15.25 -0.94
C VAL A 54 -37.01 14.75 -1.93
N ILE A 55 -37.44 13.87 -2.83
CA ILE A 55 -36.65 13.40 -3.97
C ILE A 55 -37.16 14.17 -5.18
N ASP A 56 -36.33 15.04 -5.73
CA ASP A 56 -36.70 15.87 -6.87
C ASP A 56 -36.17 15.22 -8.17
N ALA A 57 -37.00 15.21 -9.22
CA ALA A 57 -36.73 14.64 -10.55
C ALA A 57 -36.19 13.20 -10.53
N LEU A 58 -36.98 12.24 -10.00
CA LEU A 58 -36.59 10.81 -9.97
C LEU A 58 -36.20 10.25 -11.35
N ASP A 59 -36.83 10.73 -12.43
CA ASP A 59 -36.53 10.35 -13.81
C ASP A 59 -35.17 10.83 -14.33
N GLU A 60 -34.49 11.75 -13.64
CA GLU A 60 -33.12 12.19 -13.96
C GLU A 60 -32.04 11.36 -13.22
N CYS A 61 -32.44 10.33 -12.45
CA CYS A 61 -31.53 9.37 -11.82
C CYS A 61 -31.17 8.22 -12.78
N GLU A 62 -29.88 8.07 -13.10
CA GLU A 62 -29.34 7.05 -14.03
C GLU A 62 -29.81 5.61 -13.75
N ASN A 63 -30.10 5.29 -12.48
CA ASN A 63 -30.67 4.01 -12.08
C ASN A 63 -31.76 4.19 -11.00
N TYR A 64 -32.83 4.90 -11.38
CA TYR A 64 -34.03 5.05 -10.54
C TYR A 64 -34.65 3.70 -10.13
N ALA A 65 -34.51 2.64 -10.94
CA ALA A 65 -35.02 1.31 -10.61
C ALA A 65 -34.35 0.71 -9.37
N SER A 66 -33.02 0.77 -9.28
CA SER A 66 -32.32 0.40 -8.05
C SER A 66 -32.70 1.33 -6.90
N LEU A 67 -32.79 2.66 -7.11
CA LEU A 67 -33.21 3.56 -6.02
C LEU A 67 -34.60 3.21 -5.46
N VAL A 68 -35.59 2.90 -6.29
CA VAL A 68 -36.92 2.45 -5.83
C VAL A 68 -36.83 1.14 -5.04
N SER A 69 -36.03 0.18 -5.49
CA SER A 69 -35.76 -1.09 -4.77
C SER A 69 -34.88 -0.92 -3.52
N LEU A 70 -34.23 0.23 -3.32
CA LEU A 70 -33.54 0.58 -2.09
C LEU A 70 -34.50 1.27 -1.10
N LEU A 71 -35.43 2.09 -1.60
CA LEU A 71 -36.50 2.69 -0.80
C LEU A 71 -37.50 1.65 -0.27
N SER A 72 -37.78 0.57 -1.01
CA SER A 72 -38.66 -0.52 -0.54
C SER A 72 -38.08 -1.32 0.64
N LYS A 73 -36.75 -1.30 0.82
CA LYS A 73 -36.03 -1.97 1.92
C LYS A 73 -36.03 -1.17 3.24
N ILE A 74 -36.73 -0.03 3.31
CA ILE A 74 -36.89 0.76 4.54
C ILE A 74 -38.00 0.15 5.41
N ASP A 75 -37.72 -0.09 6.69
CA ASP A 75 -38.71 -0.56 7.68
C ASP A 75 -39.83 0.47 7.88
N GLN A 76 -41.09 0.02 7.79
CA GLN A 76 -42.30 0.83 7.97
C GLN A 76 -42.49 1.34 9.41
N LEU A 77 -41.74 0.79 10.39
CA LEU A 77 -41.68 1.29 11.76
C LEU A 77 -40.91 2.62 11.88
N ILE A 78 -40.06 2.96 10.91
CA ILE A 78 -39.34 4.22 10.86
C ILE A 78 -40.32 5.34 10.48
N PRO A 79 -40.42 6.46 11.24
CA PRO A 79 -41.35 7.55 10.94
C PRO A 79 -40.83 8.44 9.78
N LEU A 80 -40.57 7.84 8.62
CA LEU A 80 -40.15 8.50 7.40
C LEU A 80 -41.36 8.72 6.47
N ARG A 81 -41.40 9.87 5.81
CA ARG A 81 -42.34 10.20 4.73
C ARG A 81 -41.54 10.65 3.53
N ILE A 82 -41.82 10.06 2.37
CA ILE A 82 -41.11 10.37 1.13
C ILE A 82 -42.11 11.03 0.19
N PHE A 83 -41.73 12.21 -0.30
CA PHE A 83 -42.37 12.90 -1.42
C PHE A 83 -41.40 12.84 -2.60
N ILE A 84 -41.92 12.54 -3.78
CA ILE A 84 -41.13 12.31 -4.99
C ILE A 84 -41.75 13.14 -6.11
N THR A 85 -40.94 13.95 -6.79
CA THR A 85 -41.31 14.52 -8.10
C THR A 85 -40.68 13.65 -9.20
N SER A 86 -41.41 13.46 -10.29
CA SER A 86 -41.00 12.65 -11.43
C SER A 86 -41.83 13.06 -12.64
N ARG A 87 -41.27 12.98 -13.84
CA ARG A 87 -42.08 12.92 -15.06
C ARG A 87 -42.93 11.63 -15.06
N PRO A 88 -44.11 11.64 -15.71
CA PRO A 88 -44.98 10.46 -15.81
C PRO A 88 -44.36 9.40 -16.74
N LEU A 89 -43.57 8.49 -16.16
CA LEU A 89 -42.99 7.34 -16.85
C LEU A 89 -43.76 6.06 -16.49
N PRO A 90 -44.28 5.28 -17.47
CA PRO A 90 -45.01 4.05 -17.20
C PRO A 90 -44.24 3.02 -16.38
N ASP A 91 -42.91 3.02 -16.48
CA ASP A 91 -42.03 2.12 -15.73
C ASP A 91 -41.91 2.47 -14.24
N VAL A 92 -42.08 3.74 -13.86
CA VAL A 92 -42.01 4.17 -12.45
C VAL A 92 -43.21 3.64 -11.67
N GLU A 93 -44.42 3.75 -12.22
CA GLU A 93 -45.61 3.12 -11.63
C GLU A 93 -45.50 1.59 -11.60
N ARG A 94 -44.94 0.98 -12.65
CA ARG A 94 -44.70 -0.47 -12.73
C ARG A 94 -43.75 -0.94 -11.62
N LEU A 95 -42.66 -0.21 -11.37
CA LEU A 95 -41.68 -0.52 -10.32
C LEU A 95 -42.27 -0.40 -8.91
N PHE A 96 -42.99 0.68 -8.61
CA PHE A 96 -43.64 0.83 -7.30
C PHE A 96 -44.65 -0.29 -7.01
N ASN A 97 -45.40 -0.73 -8.02
CA ASN A 97 -46.32 -1.86 -7.91
C ASN A 97 -45.58 -3.22 -7.75
N GLN A 98 -44.44 -3.43 -8.41
CA GLN A 98 -43.61 -4.63 -8.25
C GLN A 98 -43.03 -4.74 -6.83
N GLU A 99 -42.51 -3.63 -6.30
CA GLU A 99 -42.00 -3.48 -4.93
C GLU A 99 -43.11 -3.36 -3.87
N LYS A 100 -44.39 -3.41 -4.28
CA LYS A 100 -45.60 -3.37 -3.41
C LYS A 100 -45.69 -2.12 -2.52
N LEU A 101 -45.13 -1.01 -2.96
CA LEU A 101 -45.12 0.26 -2.21
C LEU A 101 -46.48 0.97 -2.31
N VAL A 102 -46.98 1.46 -1.17
CA VAL A 102 -48.23 2.23 -1.10
C VAL A 102 -47.96 3.69 -1.44
N VAL A 103 -48.02 4.01 -2.73
CA VAL A 103 -47.80 5.37 -3.26
C VAL A 103 -49.13 6.10 -3.41
N LYS A 104 -49.11 7.43 -3.24
CA LYS A 104 -50.16 8.35 -3.68
C LYS A 104 -49.59 9.24 -4.77
N THR A 105 -50.20 9.22 -5.95
CA THR A 105 -49.80 10.02 -7.10
C THR A 105 -50.78 11.19 -7.25
N GLU A 106 -50.26 12.40 -7.26
CA GLU A 106 -50.99 13.62 -7.65
C GLU A 106 -50.31 14.14 -8.93
N SER A 107 -51.06 14.33 -10.01
CA SER A 107 -50.54 14.75 -11.32
C SER A 107 -50.79 16.24 -11.55
N ILE A 108 -49.73 17.03 -11.67
CA ILE A 108 -49.82 18.44 -12.10
C ILE A 108 -50.13 18.47 -13.60
N THR A 109 -51.21 19.14 -13.98
CA THR A 109 -51.64 19.33 -15.37
C THR A 109 -51.09 20.63 -15.97
N GLU A 110 -51.31 20.84 -17.26
CA GLU A 110 -51.01 22.12 -17.91
C GLU A 110 -51.91 23.23 -17.35
N GLU A 111 -53.19 22.95 -17.07
CA GLU A 111 -54.12 23.92 -16.51
C GLU A 111 -53.69 24.42 -15.12
N ASP A 112 -53.17 23.54 -14.26
CA ASP A 112 -52.74 23.88 -12.90
C ASP A 112 -51.62 24.94 -12.84
N THR A 113 -50.82 25.04 -13.91
CA THR A 113 -49.60 25.89 -13.93
C THR A 113 -49.77 27.21 -14.67
N LEU A 114 -50.80 27.36 -15.51
CA LEU A 114 -51.00 28.56 -16.34
C LEU A 114 -51.11 29.85 -15.54
N ASP A 115 -51.84 29.85 -14.42
CA ASP A 115 -52.02 31.05 -13.60
C ASP A 115 -50.77 31.43 -12.80
N ASP A 116 -49.99 30.46 -12.32
CA ASP A 116 -48.70 30.76 -11.67
C ASP A 116 -47.65 31.26 -12.68
N ILE A 117 -47.69 30.77 -13.93
CA ILE A 117 -46.86 31.29 -15.03
C ILE A 117 -47.26 32.74 -15.35
N ARG A 118 -48.56 33.08 -15.38
CA ARG A 118 -49.02 34.47 -15.51
C ARG A 118 -48.47 35.37 -14.40
N HIS A 119 -48.54 34.94 -13.14
CA HIS A 119 -48.00 35.70 -12.01
C HIS A 119 -46.47 35.87 -12.09
N PHE A 120 -45.74 34.81 -12.46
CA PHE A 120 -44.29 34.87 -12.66
C PHE A 120 -43.88 35.89 -13.74
N LEU A 121 -44.58 35.90 -14.88
CA LEU A 121 -44.32 36.84 -15.97
C LEU A 121 -44.73 38.28 -15.61
N GLN A 122 -45.82 38.47 -14.86
CA GLN A 122 -46.24 39.79 -14.36
C GLN A 122 -45.26 40.36 -13.32
N ALA A 123 -44.62 39.52 -12.52
CA ALA A 123 -43.60 39.91 -11.55
C ALA A 123 -42.21 40.16 -12.19
N SER A 124 -41.99 39.69 -13.43
CA SER A 124 -40.72 39.82 -14.17
C SER A 124 -40.60 41.18 -14.88
N GLU A 125 -40.88 42.26 -14.15
CA GLU A 125 -41.16 43.59 -14.71
C GLU A 125 -39.96 44.23 -15.45
N ASP A 126 -38.73 43.89 -15.04
CA ASP A 126 -37.49 44.36 -15.69
C ASP A 126 -37.11 43.60 -16.98
N ILE A 127 -37.83 42.52 -17.34
CA ILE A 127 -37.40 41.56 -18.39
C ILE A 127 -38.22 41.68 -19.68
N LEU A 128 -39.49 42.09 -19.60
CA LEU A 128 -40.38 42.22 -20.76
C LEU A 128 -40.40 43.68 -21.25
N PRO A 129 -39.92 43.99 -22.48
CA PRO A 129 -39.71 45.37 -22.93
C PRO A 129 -41.01 46.05 -23.45
N ILE A 130 -42.05 46.11 -22.63
CA ILE A 130 -43.32 46.80 -22.91
C ILE A 130 -43.74 47.65 -21.71
N GLU A 131 -43.81 48.98 -21.90
CA GLU A 131 -44.23 49.94 -20.87
C GLU A 131 -45.76 49.98 -20.67
N ASP A 132 -46.56 49.63 -21.69
CA ASP A 132 -48.03 49.65 -21.57
C ASP A 132 -48.59 48.44 -20.81
N ALA A 133 -49.35 48.72 -19.75
CA ALA A 133 -49.92 47.71 -18.87
C ALA A 133 -51.12 46.92 -19.47
N GLY A 134 -51.60 47.30 -20.66
CA GLY A 134 -52.56 46.53 -21.46
C GLY A 134 -51.85 45.53 -22.37
N ALA A 135 -51.01 46.03 -23.28
CA ALA A 135 -50.22 45.21 -24.21
C ALA A 135 -49.30 44.20 -23.48
N ARG A 136 -48.75 44.58 -22.32
CA ARG A 136 -47.98 43.65 -21.46
C ARG A 136 -48.84 42.49 -20.95
N ARG A 137 -50.15 42.67 -20.75
CA ARG A 137 -51.07 41.61 -20.30
C ARG A 137 -51.36 40.62 -21.42
N ASP A 138 -51.69 41.14 -22.61
CA ASP A 138 -51.90 40.31 -23.81
C ASP A 138 -50.63 39.52 -24.19
N LEU A 139 -49.45 40.12 -23.98
CA LEU A 139 -48.15 39.44 -24.08
C LEU A 139 -48.00 38.31 -23.05
N VAL A 140 -48.26 38.58 -21.76
CA VAL A 140 -48.19 37.57 -20.70
C VAL A 140 -49.12 36.40 -20.99
N ASP A 141 -50.37 36.65 -21.40
CA ASP A 141 -51.32 35.58 -21.74
C ASP A 141 -50.87 34.75 -22.95
N ARG A 142 -50.29 35.38 -23.99
CA ARG A 142 -49.71 34.64 -25.13
C ARG A 142 -48.50 33.79 -24.74
N ILE A 143 -47.61 34.30 -23.89
CA ILE A 143 -46.46 33.54 -23.38
C ILE A 143 -46.95 32.37 -22.51
N ALA A 144 -47.88 32.60 -21.58
CA ALA A 144 -48.43 31.55 -20.71
C ALA A 144 -49.12 30.45 -21.51
N VAL A 145 -49.98 30.78 -22.48
CA VAL A 145 -50.65 29.78 -23.32
C VAL A 145 -49.64 29.02 -24.20
N LYS A 146 -48.65 29.70 -24.81
CA LYS A 146 -47.62 29.00 -25.61
C LYS A 146 -46.62 28.20 -24.79
N SER A 147 -46.45 28.49 -23.49
CA SER A 147 -45.49 27.77 -22.64
C SER A 147 -45.91 26.35 -22.32
N ASN A 148 -47.19 25.99 -22.53
CA ASN A 148 -47.68 24.60 -22.41
C ASN A 148 -47.33 24.00 -21.03
N GLY A 149 -47.54 24.79 -19.97
CA GLY A 149 -47.18 24.48 -18.58
C GLY A 149 -45.70 24.63 -18.19
N SER A 150 -44.80 24.99 -19.10
CA SER A 150 -43.35 25.04 -18.82
C SER A 150 -42.84 26.43 -18.36
N PHE A 151 -42.59 26.57 -17.05
CA PHE A 151 -41.87 27.73 -16.50
C PHE A 151 -40.49 27.95 -17.12
N LEU A 152 -39.77 26.88 -17.48
CA LEU A 152 -38.44 27.00 -18.11
C LEU A 152 -38.55 27.57 -19.52
N TRP A 153 -39.57 27.17 -20.30
CA TRP A 153 -39.89 27.81 -21.59
C TRP A 153 -40.23 29.28 -21.39
N ALA A 154 -41.11 29.60 -20.43
CA ALA A 154 -41.52 30.98 -20.15
C ALA A 154 -40.33 31.88 -19.73
N SER A 155 -39.40 31.36 -18.93
CA SER A 155 -38.17 32.07 -18.53
C SER A 155 -37.20 32.27 -19.69
N LEU A 156 -37.00 31.25 -20.55
CA LEU A 156 -36.12 31.35 -21.72
C LEU A 156 -36.67 32.31 -22.77
N VAL A 157 -37.96 32.23 -23.08
CA VAL A 157 -38.62 33.14 -24.04
C VAL A 157 -38.64 34.57 -23.52
N SER A 158 -38.89 34.79 -22.22
CA SER A 158 -38.78 36.15 -21.63
C SER A 158 -37.37 36.72 -21.78
N LYS A 159 -36.32 35.90 -21.66
CA LYS A 159 -34.92 36.32 -21.87
C LYS A 159 -34.58 36.59 -23.34
N GLU A 160 -35.13 35.85 -24.31
CA GLU A 160 -35.01 36.25 -25.73
C GLU A 160 -35.73 37.58 -25.99
N LEU A 161 -36.95 37.74 -25.47
CA LEU A 161 -37.75 38.96 -25.65
C LEU A 161 -37.07 40.20 -25.07
N GLY A 162 -36.38 40.10 -23.94
CA GLY A 162 -35.58 41.19 -23.36
C GLY A 162 -34.43 41.71 -24.23
N VAL A 163 -34.12 41.07 -25.37
CA VAL A 163 -33.12 41.53 -26.37
C VAL A 163 -33.79 42.17 -27.60
N THR A 164 -35.12 42.16 -27.69
CA THR A 164 -35.87 42.74 -28.82
C THR A 164 -36.04 44.26 -28.71
N TYR A 165 -36.26 44.93 -29.85
CA TYR A 165 -36.22 46.39 -29.98
C TYR A 165 -37.52 47.03 -30.49
N SER A 166 -38.58 46.25 -30.75
CA SER A 166 -39.89 46.76 -31.17
C SER A 166 -41.00 45.73 -30.94
N GLU A 167 -42.24 46.20 -30.76
CA GLU A 167 -43.42 45.33 -30.63
C GLU A 167 -43.63 44.41 -31.84
N GLN A 168 -43.31 44.87 -33.06
CA GLN A 168 -43.37 44.01 -34.23
C GLN A 168 -42.38 42.84 -34.11
N HIS A 169 -41.17 43.08 -33.63
CA HIS A 169 -40.16 42.03 -33.45
C HIS A 169 -40.47 41.09 -32.27
N ILE A 170 -41.11 41.61 -31.20
CA ILE A 170 -41.70 40.79 -30.13
C ILE A 170 -42.73 39.81 -30.72
N ASN A 171 -43.61 40.29 -31.59
CA ASN A 171 -44.61 39.45 -32.26
C ASN A 171 -43.99 38.41 -33.19
N GLU A 172 -43.01 38.81 -34.02
CA GLU A 172 -42.25 37.90 -34.89
C GLU A 172 -41.59 36.77 -34.09
N VAL A 173 -40.87 37.11 -33.01
CA VAL A 173 -40.24 36.12 -32.10
C VAL A 173 -41.29 35.20 -31.48
N LEU A 174 -42.38 35.74 -30.92
CA LEU A 174 -43.42 34.94 -30.30
C LEU A 174 -44.06 33.96 -31.26
N ASP A 175 -44.35 34.38 -32.50
CA ASP A 175 -45.07 33.56 -33.46
C ASP A 175 -44.16 32.51 -34.12
N GLU A 176 -42.84 32.75 -34.18
CA GLU A 176 -41.84 31.75 -34.54
C GLU A 176 -41.55 30.69 -33.47
N VAL A 177 -41.62 31.00 -32.17
CA VAL A 177 -41.31 30.01 -31.11
C VAL A 177 -42.41 28.94 -31.02
N PRO A 178 -42.07 27.64 -31.18
CA PRO A 178 -43.01 26.53 -30.95
C PRO A 178 -43.14 26.20 -29.45
N SER A 179 -44.26 25.60 -29.06
CA SER A 179 -44.39 24.99 -27.73
C SER A 179 -43.41 23.81 -27.57
N GLY A 180 -42.86 23.66 -26.36
CA GLY A 180 -41.89 22.60 -26.01
C GLY A 180 -40.46 23.11 -25.76
N LEU A 181 -39.68 22.40 -24.93
CA LEU A 181 -38.31 22.78 -24.58
C LEU A 181 -37.29 22.43 -25.67
N ASP A 182 -37.40 21.25 -26.27
CA ASP A 182 -36.47 20.79 -27.32
C ASP A 182 -36.47 21.74 -28.55
N SER A 183 -37.62 22.34 -28.88
CA SER A 183 -37.74 23.36 -29.94
C SER A 183 -37.07 24.68 -29.57
N VAL A 184 -37.11 25.09 -28.29
CA VAL A 184 -36.35 26.26 -27.79
C VAL A 184 -34.85 25.97 -27.80
N TYR A 185 -34.42 24.79 -27.39
CA TYR A 185 -33.00 24.40 -27.49
C TYR A 185 -32.52 24.31 -28.95
N HIS A 186 -33.35 23.81 -29.88
CA HIS A 186 -33.09 23.89 -31.32
C HIS A 186 -32.97 25.35 -31.82
N ARG A 187 -33.84 26.25 -31.37
CA ARG A 187 -33.81 27.68 -31.74
C ARG A 187 -32.52 28.36 -31.25
N ILE A 188 -32.12 28.10 -30.00
CA ILE A 188 -30.86 28.58 -29.43
C ILE A 188 -29.66 28.01 -30.21
N MET A 189 -29.65 26.70 -30.51
CA MET A 189 -28.60 26.08 -31.31
C MET A 189 -28.57 26.58 -32.76
N ALA A 190 -29.71 26.90 -33.37
CA ALA A 190 -29.79 27.51 -34.69
C ALA A 190 -29.23 28.94 -34.69
N SER A 191 -29.51 29.73 -33.66
CA SER A 191 -28.92 31.05 -33.44
C SER A 191 -27.40 31.00 -33.28
N ILE A 192 -26.89 30.00 -32.53
CA ILE A 192 -25.45 29.73 -32.40
C ILE A 192 -24.83 29.33 -33.76
N ARG A 193 -25.48 28.44 -34.52
CA ARG A 193 -25.05 28.00 -35.87
C ARG A 193 -25.07 29.12 -36.91
N ALA A 194 -25.94 30.12 -36.78
CA ALA A 194 -25.99 31.27 -37.67
C ALA A 194 -24.69 32.12 -37.65
N VAL A 195 -23.83 31.93 -36.65
CA VAL A 195 -22.48 32.50 -36.59
C VAL A 195 -21.45 31.36 -36.55
N PRO A 196 -20.91 30.87 -37.69
CA PRO A 196 -20.07 29.68 -37.74
C PRO A 196 -18.79 29.71 -36.87
N ARG A 197 -18.27 30.91 -36.54
CA ARG A 197 -17.14 31.08 -35.60
C ARG A 197 -17.53 30.85 -34.14
N ASN A 198 -18.79 31.06 -33.79
CA ASN A 198 -19.31 30.78 -32.46
C ASN A 198 -19.59 29.28 -32.32
N GLU A 199 -20.17 28.64 -33.36
CA GLU A 199 -20.52 27.22 -33.32
C GLU A 199 -19.36 26.31 -32.89
N THR A 200 -18.16 26.49 -33.46
CA THR A 200 -16.98 25.68 -33.13
C THR A 200 -16.53 25.84 -31.68
N LEU A 201 -16.58 27.08 -31.15
CA LEU A 201 -16.24 27.37 -29.76
C LEU A 201 -17.31 26.85 -28.80
N VAL A 202 -18.57 27.07 -29.11
CA VAL A 202 -19.71 26.72 -28.24
C VAL A 202 -19.91 25.21 -28.17
N LYS A 203 -19.74 24.47 -29.28
CA LYS A 203 -19.69 23.00 -29.24
C LYS A 203 -18.52 22.47 -28.42
N ALA A 204 -17.35 23.11 -28.45
CA ALA A 204 -16.24 22.76 -27.58
C ALA A 204 -16.56 23.03 -26.09
N ILE A 205 -17.13 24.20 -25.76
CA ILE A 205 -17.59 24.52 -24.39
C ILE A 205 -18.58 23.47 -23.89
N PHE A 206 -19.64 23.17 -24.65
CA PHE A 206 -20.63 22.16 -24.26
C PHE A 206 -20.00 20.78 -24.06
N ARG A 207 -19.12 20.34 -24.97
CA ARG A 207 -18.39 19.08 -24.82
C ARG A 207 -17.59 19.01 -23.52
N TRP A 208 -16.81 20.04 -23.19
CA TRP A 208 -16.02 20.06 -21.95
C TRP A 208 -16.88 20.18 -20.69
N VAL A 209 -18.03 20.87 -20.74
CA VAL A 209 -18.93 21.01 -19.58
C VAL A 209 -19.80 19.78 -19.34
N VAL A 210 -20.15 19.02 -20.39
CA VAL A 210 -21.03 17.83 -20.30
C VAL A 210 -20.27 16.54 -20.00
N PHE A 211 -19.06 16.37 -20.56
CA PHE A 211 -18.31 15.10 -20.54
C PHE A 211 -17.04 15.09 -19.65
N ALA A 212 -16.71 16.20 -18.99
CA ALA A 212 -15.67 16.20 -17.96
C ALA A 212 -16.15 15.46 -16.69
N THR A 213 -15.27 14.63 -16.13
CA THR A 213 -15.48 13.87 -14.88
C THR A 213 -15.78 14.71 -13.63
N ARG A 214 -15.52 16.01 -13.68
CA ARG A 214 -15.95 16.99 -12.68
C ARG A 214 -16.15 18.36 -13.34
N PRO A 215 -16.87 19.29 -12.70
CA PRO A 215 -16.84 20.70 -13.08
C PRO A 215 -15.39 21.22 -13.17
N LEU A 216 -15.10 21.90 -14.28
CA LEU A 216 -13.84 22.60 -14.49
C LEU A 216 -13.97 24.04 -13.98
N SER A 217 -12.89 24.56 -13.42
CA SER A 217 -12.77 26.00 -13.19
C SER A 217 -12.62 26.76 -14.51
N VAL A 218 -12.94 28.06 -14.53
CA VAL A 218 -12.82 28.90 -15.73
C VAL A 218 -11.40 28.86 -16.34
N GLU A 219 -10.34 28.88 -15.53
CA GLU A 219 -8.96 28.84 -16.03
C GLU A 219 -8.55 27.45 -16.55
N GLU A 220 -9.03 26.36 -15.95
CA GLU A 220 -8.85 25.00 -16.51
C GLU A 220 -9.55 24.86 -17.85
N LEU A 221 -10.81 25.28 -17.94
CA LEU A 221 -11.61 25.22 -19.18
C LEU A 221 -10.99 26.10 -20.28
N LYS A 222 -10.50 27.29 -19.94
CA LYS A 222 -9.80 28.21 -20.84
C LYS A 222 -8.50 27.60 -21.40
N GLN A 223 -7.75 26.86 -20.58
CA GLN A 223 -6.56 26.13 -21.03
C GLN A 223 -6.93 24.93 -21.91
N ALA A 224 -7.93 24.14 -21.50
CA ALA A 224 -8.47 23.02 -22.29
C ALA A 224 -8.96 23.47 -23.68
N LEU A 225 -9.75 24.54 -23.75
CA LEU A 225 -10.23 25.14 -25.00
C LEU A 225 -9.08 25.70 -25.86
N THR A 226 -8.06 26.32 -25.25
CA THR A 226 -6.89 26.83 -25.99
C THR A 226 -6.17 25.70 -26.73
N LEU A 227 -6.10 24.50 -26.14
CA LEU A 227 -5.53 23.30 -26.76
C LEU A 227 -6.50 22.64 -27.77
N ASP A 228 -7.79 22.63 -27.48
CA ASP A 228 -8.83 21.98 -28.30
C ASP A 228 -9.12 22.74 -29.61
N ILE A 229 -9.20 24.08 -29.56
CA ILE A 229 -9.52 24.92 -30.74
C ILE A 229 -8.35 25.80 -31.21
N GLY A 230 -7.17 25.72 -30.59
CA GLY A 230 -5.97 26.48 -31.00
C GLY A 230 -6.06 28.00 -30.80
N HIS A 231 -6.98 28.48 -29.97
CA HIS A 231 -7.27 29.91 -29.78
C HIS A 231 -7.35 30.27 -28.29
N VAL A 232 -6.55 31.25 -27.87
CA VAL A 232 -6.60 31.82 -26.51
C VAL A 232 -7.85 32.69 -26.38
N ILE A 233 -8.70 32.40 -25.38
CA ILE A 233 -9.94 33.13 -25.12
C ILE A 233 -9.73 34.12 -23.96
N PRO A 234 -9.59 35.43 -24.20
CA PRO A 234 -9.58 36.43 -23.13
C PRO A 234 -10.99 36.60 -22.54
N ARG A 235 -11.11 36.54 -21.20
CA ARG A 235 -12.37 36.69 -20.43
C ARG A 235 -13.44 35.65 -20.77
N LEU A 236 -13.13 34.38 -20.55
CA LEU A 236 -14.06 33.27 -20.81
C LEU A 236 -15.38 33.41 -20.02
N GLU A 237 -15.39 33.99 -18.81
CA GLU A 237 -16.64 34.23 -18.06
C GLU A 237 -17.70 34.99 -18.87
N CYS A 238 -17.30 36.10 -19.52
CA CYS A 238 -18.18 36.94 -20.32
C CYS A 238 -18.62 36.26 -21.62
N VAL A 239 -17.81 35.34 -22.13
CA VAL A 239 -18.07 34.60 -23.37
C VAL A 239 -19.09 33.48 -23.13
N ILE A 240 -19.00 32.76 -22.00
CA ILE A 240 -19.91 31.65 -21.66
C ILE A 240 -21.37 32.12 -21.65
N GLY A 241 -21.70 33.15 -20.88
CA GLY A 241 -23.09 33.61 -20.76
C GLY A 241 -23.70 34.07 -22.10
N ASN A 242 -22.93 34.84 -22.88
CA ASN A 242 -23.42 35.47 -24.11
C ASN A 242 -23.41 34.51 -25.32
N MET A 243 -22.46 33.59 -25.44
CA MET A 243 -22.35 32.71 -26.61
C MET A 243 -23.05 31.35 -26.44
N THR A 244 -23.29 30.88 -25.21
CA THR A 244 -24.00 29.60 -24.99
C THR A 244 -25.53 29.73 -24.93
N GLY A 245 -26.08 30.92 -25.21
CA GLY A 245 -27.53 31.15 -25.19
C GLY A 245 -28.16 30.93 -23.81
N SER A 246 -27.46 31.31 -22.72
CA SER A 246 -27.85 31.01 -21.33
C SER A 246 -28.01 29.52 -20.98
N MET A 247 -27.47 28.58 -21.78
CA MET A 247 -27.55 27.14 -21.48
C MET A 247 -26.46 26.65 -20.51
N VAL A 248 -25.36 27.42 -20.36
CA VAL A 248 -24.27 27.18 -19.40
C VAL A 248 -24.03 28.44 -18.57
N HIS A 249 -23.67 28.27 -17.30
CA HIS A 249 -23.36 29.35 -16.36
C HIS A 249 -22.02 29.13 -15.64
N VAL A 250 -21.49 30.20 -15.08
CA VAL A 250 -20.36 30.17 -14.13
C VAL A 250 -20.94 30.30 -12.71
N ARG A 251 -20.51 29.43 -11.80
CA ARG A 251 -20.90 29.44 -10.39
C ARG A 251 -20.03 30.37 -9.56
N ALA A 252 -20.49 30.70 -8.35
CA ALA A 252 -19.77 31.53 -7.39
C ALA A 252 -18.43 30.91 -6.90
N ASP A 253 -18.23 29.61 -7.11
CA ASP A 253 -16.97 28.87 -6.88
C ASP A 253 -16.00 28.90 -8.08
N ASN A 254 -16.31 29.71 -9.10
CA ASN A 254 -15.59 29.81 -10.37
C ASN A 254 -15.58 28.52 -11.22
N THR A 255 -16.50 27.57 -10.98
CA THR A 255 -16.72 26.40 -11.84
C THR A 255 -17.78 26.65 -12.92
N VAL A 256 -17.69 25.94 -14.04
CA VAL A 256 -18.59 26.08 -15.20
C VAL A 256 -19.50 24.87 -15.33
N GLN A 257 -20.82 25.09 -15.42
CA GLN A 257 -21.84 24.01 -15.42
C GLN A 257 -23.06 24.36 -16.29
N VAL A 258 -23.77 23.33 -16.78
CA VAL A 258 -25.10 23.52 -17.43
C VAL A 258 -26.10 24.19 -16.48
N VAL A 259 -27.09 24.88 -17.04
CA VAL A 259 -28.13 25.57 -16.24
C VAL A 259 -29.24 24.62 -15.76
N HIS A 260 -29.51 23.54 -16.49
CA HIS A 260 -30.48 22.51 -16.10
C HIS A 260 -30.11 21.15 -16.74
N GLU A 261 -30.47 20.02 -16.13
CA GLU A 261 -30.11 18.69 -16.65
C GLU A 261 -30.83 18.35 -17.96
N THR A 262 -32.00 18.95 -18.20
CA THR A 262 -32.67 18.92 -19.53
C THR A 262 -31.79 19.45 -20.66
N VAL A 263 -30.90 20.42 -20.40
CA VAL A 263 -29.91 20.91 -21.38
C VAL A 263 -28.89 19.81 -21.68
N ARG A 264 -28.39 19.13 -20.65
CA ARG A 264 -27.41 18.04 -20.79
C ARG A 264 -28.02 16.85 -21.53
N SER A 265 -29.23 16.45 -21.16
CA SER A 265 -30.03 15.43 -21.85
C SER A 265 -30.34 15.78 -23.32
N PHE A 266 -30.60 17.05 -23.64
CA PHE A 266 -30.76 17.51 -25.03
C PHE A 266 -29.44 17.37 -25.81
N LEU A 267 -28.35 17.92 -25.25
CA LEU A 267 -27.03 17.93 -25.89
C LEU A 267 -26.51 16.51 -26.17
N THR A 268 -26.62 15.58 -25.22
CA THR A 268 -26.16 14.18 -25.36
C THR A 268 -27.00 13.35 -26.31
N ARG A 269 -28.28 13.70 -26.53
CA ARG A 269 -29.18 12.95 -27.43
C ARG A 269 -29.09 13.39 -28.89
N GLN A 270 -28.79 14.67 -29.16
CA GLN A 270 -28.99 15.26 -30.49
C GLN A 270 -27.83 16.11 -31.03
N GLU A 271 -26.94 16.66 -30.19
CA GLU A 271 -25.89 17.59 -30.64
C GLU A 271 -24.44 17.07 -30.46
N LEU A 272 -24.21 16.19 -29.48
CA LEU A 272 -22.88 15.69 -29.11
C LEU A 272 -22.87 14.16 -28.98
N ASP A 273 -22.13 13.49 -29.86
CA ASP A 273 -21.81 12.06 -29.70
C ASP A 273 -20.86 11.85 -28.50
N PRO A 274 -21.23 11.03 -27.50
CA PRO A 274 -20.37 10.69 -26.37
C PRO A 274 -19.02 10.06 -26.78
N GLY A 275 -19.00 9.22 -27.82
CA GLY A 275 -17.79 8.53 -28.26
C GLY A 275 -16.75 9.51 -28.79
N TYR A 276 -17.14 10.38 -29.71
CA TYR A 276 -16.32 11.49 -30.20
C TYR A 276 -15.99 12.52 -29.11
N ALA A 277 -16.90 12.77 -28.17
CA ALA A 277 -16.66 13.69 -27.06
C ALA A 277 -15.51 13.20 -26.16
N HIS A 278 -15.59 11.97 -25.66
CA HIS A 278 -14.52 11.37 -24.85
C HIS A 278 -13.23 11.18 -25.66
N SER A 279 -13.33 10.81 -26.94
CA SER A 279 -12.16 10.76 -27.84
C SER A 279 -11.41 12.09 -27.86
N ARG A 280 -12.09 13.22 -28.04
CA ARG A 280 -11.43 14.53 -28.12
C ARG A 280 -10.91 15.03 -26.77
N LEU A 281 -11.60 14.72 -25.66
CA LEU A 281 -11.08 15.00 -24.32
C LEU A 281 -9.80 14.21 -24.04
N ALA A 282 -9.75 12.92 -24.41
CA ALA A 282 -8.54 12.11 -24.32
C ALA A 282 -7.42 12.65 -25.23
N GLU A 283 -7.74 13.05 -26.47
CA GLU A 283 -6.78 13.62 -27.44
C GLU A 283 -6.12 14.91 -26.93
N VAL A 284 -6.92 15.84 -26.37
CA VAL A 284 -6.42 17.11 -25.83
C VAL A 284 -5.58 16.89 -24.57
N CYS A 285 -6.02 16.01 -23.67
CA CYS A 285 -5.25 15.65 -22.49
C CYS A 285 -3.92 14.97 -22.86
N LEU A 286 -3.91 14.01 -23.79
CA LEU A 286 -2.69 13.37 -24.28
C LEU A 286 -1.76 14.36 -25.00
N THR A 287 -2.32 15.30 -25.78
CA THR A 287 -1.55 16.36 -26.45
C THR A 287 -0.84 17.25 -25.42
N TYR A 288 -1.52 17.64 -24.34
CA TYR A 288 -0.90 18.35 -23.22
C TYR A 288 0.20 17.51 -22.55
N LEU A 289 -0.09 16.23 -22.27
CA LEU A 289 0.85 15.32 -21.60
C LEU A 289 2.08 14.97 -22.46
N CYS A 290 2.01 15.11 -23.79
CA CYS A 290 3.15 15.04 -24.71
C CYS A 290 3.99 16.34 -24.77
N GLY A 291 3.50 17.44 -24.19
CA GLY A 291 4.14 18.75 -24.25
C GLY A 291 5.43 18.89 -23.42
N GLU A 292 6.07 20.05 -23.52
CA GLU A 292 7.35 20.33 -22.84
C GLU A 292 7.21 20.55 -21.32
N GLU A 293 6.04 20.99 -20.82
CA GLU A 293 5.80 21.22 -19.37
C GLU A 293 5.95 19.96 -18.49
N LEU A 294 5.82 18.78 -19.10
CA LEU A 294 5.94 17.48 -18.43
C LEU A 294 7.30 16.79 -18.65
N GLN A 295 8.15 17.32 -19.53
CA GLN A 295 9.51 16.79 -19.72
C GLN A 295 10.37 17.05 -18.48
N SER A 296 10.95 15.99 -17.91
CA SER A 296 11.86 16.11 -16.77
C SER A 296 13.21 16.71 -17.19
N SER A 297 13.82 17.53 -16.33
CA SER A 297 15.12 18.13 -16.62
C SER A 297 16.21 17.05 -16.62
N LYS A 298 16.77 16.73 -17.80
CA LYS A 298 17.77 15.67 -18.06
C LYS A 298 19.18 16.00 -17.51
N THR A 299 19.25 16.69 -16.35
CA THR A 299 20.45 17.29 -15.77
C THR A 299 21.12 16.43 -14.69
N ARG A 300 22.33 15.97 -15.00
CA ARG A 300 23.15 14.93 -14.32
C ARG A 300 23.55 15.15 -12.85
N LYS A 301 23.03 16.17 -12.15
CA LYS A 301 23.30 16.44 -10.72
C LYS A 301 22.13 17.17 -10.05
N ILE A 302 21.28 16.44 -9.33
CA ILE A 302 20.29 17.03 -8.42
C ILE A 302 20.99 17.29 -7.08
N SER A 303 21.58 18.47 -6.91
CA SER A 303 21.91 18.97 -5.57
C SER A 303 20.62 19.49 -4.92
N PRO A 304 20.14 18.96 -3.78
CA PRO A 304 18.85 19.37 -3.21
C PRO A 304 18.78 20.87 -2.84
N ALA A 305 19.93 21.51 -2.58
CA ALA A 305 20.04 22.97 -2.40
C ALA A 305 19.73 23.81 -3.67
N LYS A 306 19.43 23.17 -4.81
CA LYS A 306 18.90 23.79 -6.03
C LYS A 306 17.74 22.98 -6.58
N THR A 307 16.65 22.88 -5.81
CA THR A 307 15.31 22.75 -6.40
C THR A 307 15.19 23.80 -7.50
N LEU A 308 15.11 23.39 -8.77
CA LEU A 308 14.78 24.33 -9.84
C LEU A 308 13.45 24.97 -9.47
N LYS A 309 13.31 26.28 -9.73
CA LYS A 309 12.00 26.91 -9.72
C LYS A 309 11.10 26.06 -10.61
N SER A 310 10.02 25.52 -10.05
CA SER A 310 8.93 25.02 -10.87
C SER A 310 8.54 26.15 -11.81
N SER A 311 8.61 25.90 -13.13
CA SER A 311 7.72 26.62 -14.02
C SER A 311 6.31 26.41 -13.47
N GLU A 312 5.57 27.49 -13.26
CA GLU A 312 4.19 27.42 -12.77
C GLU A 312 3.39 26.63 -13.80
N ARG A 313 3.19 25.34 -13.53
CA ARG A 313 2.56 24.40 -14.46
C ARG A 313 1.11 24.81 -14.68
N SER A 314 0.62 24.60 -15.90
CA SER A 314 -0.79 24.76 -16.27
C SER A 314 -1.73 24.21 -15.18
N VAL A 315 -2.77 24.98 -14.82
CA VAL A 315 -3.79 24.56 -13.84
C VAL A 315 -4.49 23.29 -14.33
N PHE A 316 -4.73 23.21 -15.64
CA PHE A 316 -5.27 22.04 -16.33
C PHE A 316 -4.37 20.79 -16.23
N ALA A 317 -3.08 20.91 -15.89
CA ALA A 317 -2.17 19.77 -15.76
C ALA A 317 -2.66 18.68 -14.79
N LYS A 318 -3.27 19.08 -13.66
CA LYS A 318 -3.85 18.15 -12.68
C LYS A 318 -5.06 17.40 -13.25
N TYR A 319 -5.86 18.06 -14.09
CA TYR A 319 -6.97 17.42 -14.78
C TYR A 319 -6.45 16.42 -15.82
N ALA A 320 -5.62 16.88 -16.76
CA ALA A 320 -5.07 16.06 -17.83
C ALA A 320 -4.35 14.81 -17.29
N ALA A 321 -3.45 14.95 -16.33
CA ALA A 321 -2.65 13.85 -15.79
C ALA A 321 -3.46 12.79 -15.05
N SER A 322 -4.58 13.14 -14.41
CA SER A 322 -5.40 12.19 -13.66
C SER A 322 -6.61 11.65 -14.41
N GLN A 323 -7.07 12.31 -15.48
CA GLN A 323 -8.38 12.01 -16.11
C GLN A 323 -8.27 11.55 -17.57
N PHE A 324 -7.11 11.70 -18.24
CA PHE A 324 -6.95 11.27 -19.64
C PHE A 324 -7.31 9.79 -19.87
N SER A 325 -6.96 8.92 -18.92
CA SER A 325 -7.17 7.48 -19.06
C SER A 325 -8.64 7.08 -18.91
N TYR A 326 -9.43 7.81 -18.11
CA TYR A 326 -10.88 7.60 -18.03
C TYR A 326 -11.54 7.98 -19.37
N HIS A 327 -11.23 9.15 -19.92
CA HIS A 327 -11.75 9.53 -21.24
C HIS A 327 -11.27 8.61 -22.37
N LEU A 328 -10.08 8.03 -22.24
CA LEU A 328 -9.62 6.97 -23.14
C LEU A 328 -10.50 5.72 -23.00
N ALA A 329 -10.81 5.26 -21.78
CA ALA A 329 -11.66 4.10 -21.53
C ALA A 329 -13.11 4.28 -22.04
N GLU A 330 -13.66 5.50 -22.02
CA GLU A 330 -14.98 5.80 -22.59
C GLU A 330 -14.95 6.15 -24.10
N SER A 331 -13.75 6.15 -24.72
CA SER A 331 -13.61 6.43 -26.15
C SER A 331 -13.58 5.16 -27.02
N PRO A 332 -14.07 5.22 -28.28
CA PRO A 332 -13.78 4.20 -29.29
C PRO A 332 -12.27 4.10 -29.58
N THR A 333 -11.84 2.93 -30.08
CA THR A 333 -10.45 2.70 -30.45
C THR A 333 -10.10 3.39 -31.77
N LEU A 334 -9.21 4.39 -31.71
CA LEU A 334 -8.86 5.28 -32.84
C LEU A 334 -7.34 5.39 -33.03
N ASP A 335 -6.91 5.40 -34.29
CA ASP A 335 -5.48 5.41 -34.67
C ASP A 335 -4.72 6.69 -34.26
N ASN A 336 -5.39 7.84 -34.16
CA ASN A 336 -4.76 9.07 -33.67
C ASN A 336 -4.52 9.01 -32.15
N LEU A 337 -5.49 8.51 -31.39
CA LEU A 337 -5.36 8.31 -29.95
C LEU A 337 -4.26 7.29 -29.61
N LEU A 338 -4.22 6.16 -30.33
CA LEU A 338 -3.13 5.19 -30.20
C LEU A 338 -1.76 5.81 -30.52
N ALA A 339 -1.66 6.66 -31.55
CA ALA A 339 -0.40 7.34 -31.88
C ALA A 339 0.08 8.29 -30.76
N LEU A 340 -0.82 9.14 -30.24
CA LEU A 340 -0.51 10.06 -29.13
C LEU A 340 -0.18 9.30 -27.84
N LEU A 341 -0.84 8.17 -27.60
CA LEU A 341 -0.60 7.33 -26.43
C LEU A 341 0.79 6.66 -26.48
N VAL A 342 1.18 6.12 -27.65
CA VAL A 342 2.55 5.61 -27.87
C VAL A 342 3.59 6.72 -27.70
N GLN A 343 3.34 7.91 -28.26
CA GLN A 343 4.22 9.07 -28.09
C GLN A 343 4.39 9.45 -26.61
N PHE A 344 3.29 9.56 -25.87
CA PHE A 344 3.30 9.88 -24.43
C PHE A 344 4.14 8.88 -23.63
N PHE A 345 3.95 7.58 -23.87
CA PHE A 345 4.71 6.52 -23.18
C PHE A 345 6.21 6.56 -23.52
N GLN A 346 6.59 6.92 -24.74
CA GLN A 346 7.98 7.04 -25.17
C GLN A 346 8.69 8.33 -24.72
N THR A 347 7.97 9.43 -24.47
CA THR A 347 8.61 10.72 -24.13
C THR A 347 8.51 11.10 -22.66
N ASN A 348 7.33 10.97 -22.06
CA ASN A 348 6.97 11.73 -20.86
C ASN A 348 6.41 10.88 -19.69
N VAL A 349 6.21 9.57 -19.84
CA VAL A 349 5.57 8.73 -18.79
C VAL A 349 6.28 8.80 -17.44
N LEU A 350 7.62 8.83 -17.39
CA LEU A 350 8.34 8.95 -16.12
C LEU A 350 8.14 10.33 -15.48
N GLY A 351 8.01 11.40 -16.29
CA GLY A 351 7.69 12.75 -15.82
C GLY A 351 6.24 12.89 -15.32
N TRP A 352 5.32 12.12 -15.91
CA TRP A 352 3.95 11.93 -15.42
C TRP A 352 3.92 11.17 -14.09
N VAL A 353 4.60 10.03 -13.97
CA VAL A 353 4.72 9.29 -12.69
C VAL A 353 5.32 10.18 -11.60
N GLU A 354 6.38 10.94 -11.91
CA GLU A 354 7.00 11.89 -10.97
C GLU A 354 6.05 13.02 -10.54
N PHE A 355 5.08 13.40 -11.39
CA PHE A 355 4.05 14.40 -11.07
C PHE A 355 2.93 13.80 -10.21
N ILE A 356 2.43 12.61 -10.56
CA ILE A 356 1.41 11.88 -9.79
C ILE A 356 1.92 11.49 -8.40
N ALA A 357 3.19 11.10 -8.29
CA ALA A 357 3.86 10.83 -7.02
C ALA A 357 3.98 12.09 -6.14
N ARG A 358 4.38 13.24 -6.71
CA ARG A 358 4.36 14.53 -5.99
C ARG A 358 2.96 14.95 -5.54
N ALA A 359 1.91 14.53 -6.25
CA ALA A 359 0.53 14.76 -5.87
C ALA A 359 -0.02 13.74 -4.84
N GLY A 360 0.81 12.80 -4.36
CA GLY A 360 0.42 11.79 -3.37
C GLY A 360 -0.58 10.75 -3.87
N SER A 361 -0.80 10.63 -5.18
CA SER A 361 -1.94 9.90 -5.76
C SER A 361 -1.52 8.69 -6.61
N LEU A 362 -0.68 7.80 -6.07
CA LEU A 362 -0.22 6.60 -6.78
C LEU A 362 -1.36 5.68 -7.27
N GLU A 363 -2.55 5.73 -6.65
CA GLU A 363 -3.75 5.03 -7.15
C GLU A 363 -4.16 5.49 -8.57
N THR A 364 -3.83 6.72 -8.99
CA THR A 364 -4.04 7.21 -10.38
C THR A 364 -3.29 6.35 -11.41
N LEU A 365 -2.12 5.80 -11.05
CA LEU A 365 -1.33 4.94 -11.94
C LEU A 365 -2.00 3.57 -12.10
N LEU A 366 -2.52 3.00 -11.01
CA LEU A 366 -3.28 1.74 -11.01
C LEU A 366 -4.59 1.88 -11.80
N GLN A 367 -5.35 2.96 -11.59
CA GLN A 367 -6.56 3.21 -12.36
C GLN A 367 -6.25 3.42 -13.85
N THR A 368 -5.14 4.10 -14.17
CA THR A 368 -4.70 4.26 -15.56
C THR A 368 -4.35 2.94 -16.22
N SER A 369 -3.70 2.00 -15.51
CA SER A 369 -3.48 0.63 -16.02
C SER A 369 -4.80 -0.09 -16.34
N ARG A 370 -5.77 -0.09 -15.41
CA ARG A 370 -7.10 -0.70 -15.62
C ARG A 370 -7.82 -0.10 -16.83
N ASN A 371 -7.85 1.23 -16.91
CA ASN A 371 -8.44 1.97 -18.03
C ASN A 371 -7.76 1.63 -19.38
N LEU A 372 -6.43 1.52 -19.40
CA LEU A 372 -5.67 1.13 -20.59
C LEU A 372 -5.98 -0.30 -21.03
N LYS A 373 -6.04 -1.27 -20.09
CA LYS A 373 -6.42 -2.66 -20.39
C LYS A 373 -7.83 -2.72 -20.99
N ALA A 374 -8.80 -2.02 -20.40
CA ALA A 374 -10.17 -1.93 -20.91
C ALA A 374 -10.27 -1.27 -22.30
N TYR A 375 -9.45 -0.26 -22.60
CA TYR A 375 -9.40 0.35 -23.94
C TYR A 375 -8.79 -0.59 -24.98
N LEU A 376 -7.61 -1.14 -24.69
CA LEU A 376 -6.84 -1.97 -25.62
C LEU A 376 -7.54 -3.30 -25.91
N GLY A 377 -8.22 -3.90 -24.93
CA GLY A 377 -9.00 -5.14 -25.09
C GLY A 377 -10.06 -5.04 -26.20
N ARG A 378 -10.82 -3.94 -26.23
CA ARG A 378 -11.82 -3.66 -27.28
C ARG A 378 -11.22 -3.46 -28.68
N GLY A 379 -9.92 -3.18 -28.79
CA GLY A 379 -9.21 -2.98 -30.05
C GLY A 379 -8.67 -4.26 -30.71
N THR A 380 -8.82 -5.44 -30.10
CA THR A 380 -8.06 -6.68 -30.44
C THR A 380 -8.48 -7.41 -31.73
N LYS A 381 -8.97 -6.71 -32.76
CA LYS A 381 -9.07 -7.27 -34.11
C LYS A 381 -7.66 -7.49 -34.69
N GLN A 382 -7.25 -8.75 -34.80
CA GLN A 382 -5.88 -9.21 -35.15
C GLN A 382 -5.34 -8.79 -36.54
N GLN A 383 -6.04 -7.89 -37.25
CA GLN A 383 -5.68 -7.40 -38.59
C GLN A 383 -5.23 -5.93 -38.62
N SER A 384 -5.14 -5.25 -37.46
CA SER A 384 -4.60 -3.89 -37.40
C SER A 384 -3.09 -3.86 -37.77
N PRO A 385 -2.61 -2.86 -38.54
CA PRO A 385 -1.18 -2.69 -38.81
C PRO A 385 -0.35 -2.39 -37.56
N ARG A 386 -0.97 -2.06 -36.41
CA ARG A 386 -0.33 -1.56 -35.18
C ARG A 386 -0.30 -2.54 -34.02
N VAL A 387 -0.50 -3.85 -34.26
CA VAL A 387 -0.45 -4.88 -33.21
C VAL A 387 0.80 -4.79 -32.32
N LYS A 388 1.97 -4.43 -32.87
CA LYS A 388 3.21 -4.23 -32.08
C LYS A 388 3.14 -3.05 -31.10
N GLU A 389 2.45 -1.97 -31.45
CA GLU A 389 2.25 -0.81 -30.58
C GLU A 389 1.24 -1.13 -29.48
N VAL A 390 0.13 -1.82 -29.83
CA VAL A 390 -0.87 -2.31 -28.88
C VAL A 390 -0.25 -3.24 -27.83
N MET A 391 0.59 -4.20 -28.25
CA MET A 391 1.29 -5.11 -27.34
C MET A 391 2.22 -4.37 -26.36
N ARG A 392 2.99 -3.36 -26.83
CA ARG A 392 3.81 -2.52 -25.94
C ARG A 392 2.97 -1.76 -24.91
N LEU A 393 1.81 -1.25 -25.31
CA LEU A 393 0.89 -0.54 -24.40
C LEU A 393 0.25 -1.49 -23.37
N GLN A 394 0.02 -2.75 -23.72
CA GLN A 394 -0.39 -3.79 -22.76
C GLN A 394 0.71 -4.08 -21.75
N SER A 395 1.96 -4.27 -22.18
CA SER A 395 3.12 -4.43 -21.27
C SER A 395 3.33 -3.19 -20.38
N TRP A 396 3.18 -1.97 -20.91
CA TRP A 396 3.22 -0.74 -20.12
C TRP A 396 2.12 -0.69 -19.05
N ALA A 397 0.92 -1.21 -19.32
CA ALA A 397 -0.14 -1.28 -18.31
C ALA A 397 0.21 -2.25 -17.18
N GLU A 398 0.84 -3.39 -17.48
CA GLU A 398 1.31 -4.35 -16.47
C GLU A 398 2.48 -3.80 -15.64
N ASP A 399 3.46 -3.17 -16.31
CA ASP A 399 4.58 -2.47 -15.68
C ASP A 399 4.12 -1.38 -14.71
N LEU A 400 3.07 -0.61 -15.02
CA LEU A 400 2.54 0.42 -14.12
C LEU A 400 1.99 -0.15 -12.80
N ILE A 401 1.46 -1.38 -12.79
CA ILE A 401 1.01 -2.04 -11.55
C ILE A 401 2.21 -2.50 -10.73
N ARG A 402 3.17 -3.18 -11.37
CA ARG A 402 4.40 -3.68 -10.74
C ARG A 402 5.26 -2.53 -10.19
N LEU A 403 5.35 -1.40 -10.91
CA LEU A 403 6.00 -0.15 -10.51
C LEU A 403 5.47 0.39 -9.17
N VAL A 404 4.14 0.51 -9.03
CA VAL A 404 3.52 0.97 -7.78
C VAL A 404 3.74 -0.03 -6.65
N GLY A 405 3.59 -1.32 -6.92
CA GLY A 405 3.69 -2.35 -5.88
C GLY A 405 5.12 -2.58 -5.36
N ALA A 406 6.12 -2.58 -6.25
CA ALA A 406 7.53 -2.81 -5.90
C ALA A 406 8.24 -1.54 -5.38
N PHE A 407 7.89 -0.37 -5.92
CA PHE A 407 8.62 0.88 -5.67
C PHE A 407 7.77 2.04 -5.10
N GLY A 408 6.47 1.86 -4.89
CA GLY A 408 5.54 2.92 -4.47
C GLY A 408 6.04 3.72 -3.26
N ARG A 409 6.42 3.05 -2.17
CA ARG A 409 7.02 3.68 -0.97
C ARG A 409 8.24 4.55 -1.30
N SER A 410 9.15 4.06 -2.16
CA SER A 410 10.39 4.76 -2.54
C SER A 410 10.12 5.96 -3.44
N ILE A 411 9.15 5.82 -4.35
CA ILE A 411 8.71 6.88 -5.27
C ILE A 411 7.89 7.95 -4.53
N ALA A 412 7.07 7.58 -3.54
CA ALA A 412 6.37 8.54 -2.68
C ALA A 412 7.37 9.36 -1.83
N ALA A 413 8.36 8.70 -1.24
CA ALA A 413 9.41 9.36 -0.45
C ALA A 413 10.35 10.24 -1.30
N VAL A 414 10.71 9.81 -2.52
CA VAL A 414 11.59 10.55 -3.43
C VAL A 414 11.09 10.43 -4.89
N PRO A 415 10.11 11.24 -5.33
CA PRO A 415 9.49 11.13 -6.65
C PRO A 415 10.47 11.13 -7.83
N GLY A 416 11.55 11.94 -7.74
CA GLY A 416 12.56 12.03 -8.79
C GLY A 416 13.33 10.72 -9.05
N SER A 417 13.35 9.78 -8.10
CA SER A 417 14.06 8.50 -8.22
C SER A 417 13.61 7.64 -9.40
N VAL A 418 12.39 7.87 -9.89
CA VAL A 418 11.79 7.16 -11.03
C VAL A 418 12.60 7.29 -12.34
N HIS A 419 13.42 8.33 -12.48
CA HIS A 419 14.20 8.58 -13.71
C HIS A 419 15.58 7.89 -13.75
N PHE A 420 16.10 7.41 -12.62
CA PHE A 420 17.51 6.96 -12.55
C PHE A 420 17.83 5.86 -11.54
N LEU A 421 17.00 5.65 -10.49
CA LEU A 421 17.10 4.48 -9.61
C LEU A 421 16.18 3.35 -10.08
N VAL A 422 14.95 3.68 -10.51
CA VAL A 422 13.94 2.68 -10.88
C VAL A 422 14.29 1.92 -12.18
N PRO A 423 14.69 2.54 -13.31
CA PRO A 423 14.88 1.80 -14.56
C PRO A 423 15.90 0.65 -14.52
N PRO A 424 17.07 0.75 -13.84
CA PRO A 424 17.98 -0.39 -13.70
C PRO A 424 17.50 -1.43 -12.66
N LEU A 425 16.54 -1.11 -11.78
CA LEU A 425 15.92 -2.07 -10.84
C LEU A 425 14.75 -2.86 -11.47
N CYS A 426 14.31 -2.50 -12.67
CA CYS A 426 13.26 -3.21 -13.40
C CYS A 426 13.82 -4.42 -14.19
N PRO A 427 13.04 -5.51 -14.38
CA PRO A 427 13.47 -6.66 -15.18
C PRO A 427 13.73 -6.31 -16.65
N VAL A 428 14.65 -7.00 -17.32
CA VAL A 428 15.09 -6.62 -18.69
C VAL A 428 14.01 -6.73 -19.78
N ASN A 429 12.96 -7.52 -19.54
CA ASN A 429 11.82 -7.63 -20.45
C ASN A 429 10.77 -6.50 -20.24
N SER A 430 10.87 -5.71 -19.16
CA SER A 430 9.97 -4.58 -18.91
C SER A 430 10.17 -3.44 -19.90
N MET A 431 9.09 -2.72 -20.22
CA MET A 431 9.12 -1.50 -21.02
C MET A 431 9.90 -0.39 -20.31
N ILE A 432 9.81 -0.32 -18.97
CA ILE A 432 10.56 0.66 -18.15
C ILE A 432 12.07 0.47 -18.34
N PHE A 433 12.58 -0.77 -18.31
CA PHE A 433 14.00 -1.04 -18.56
C PHE A 433 14.36 -0.73 -20.02
N GLN A 434 13.56 -1.22 -20.98
CA GLN A 434 13.88 -1.14 -22.42
C GLN A 434 13.84 0.27 -23.01
N GLU A 435 12.90 1.12 -22.57
CA GLU A 435 12.74 2.48 -23.11
C GLU A 435 13.49 3.55 -22.29
N TYR A 436 13.88 3.28 -21.03
CA TYR A 436 14.46 4.30 -20.14
C TYR A 436 15.78 3.97 -19.39
N ASN A 437 16.35 2.76 -19.48
CA ASN A 437 17.66 2.50 -18.87
C ASN A 437 18.82 3.06 -19.73
N ASP A 438 19.47 4.13 -19.28
CA ASP A 438 20.71 4.69 -19.86
C ASP A 438 21.89 4.44 -18.89
N PRO A 439 22.78 3.45 -19.16
CA PRO A 439 23.95 3.15 -18.33
C PRO A 439 24.95 4.29 -18.12
N MET A 440 24.88 5.40 -18.88
CA MET A 440 25.68 6.60 -18.63
C MET A 440 25.00 7.59 -17.66
N ARG A 441 23.76 7.31 -17.25
CA ARG A 441 22.86 8.14 -16.42
C ARG A 441 22.04 7.35 -15.40
N SER A 442 22.35 6.09 -15.16
CA SER A 442 21.74 5.24 -14.14
C SER A 442 22.81 4.55 -13.29
N ILE A 443 22.39 3.84 -12.25
CA ILE A 443 23.27 2.92 -11.52
C ILE A 443 23.39 1.63 -12.36
N THR A 444 24.61 1.28 -12.74
CA THR A 444 24.90 0.00 -13.43
C THR A 444 24.88 -1.16 -12.45
N MET A 445 24.12 -2.20 -12.79
CA MET A 445 23.91 -3.40 -11.97
C MET A 445 24.15 -4.66 -12.80
N VAL A 446 24.73 -5.68 -12.18
CA VAL A 446 25.02 -6.99 -12.78
C VAL A 446 24.67 -8.13 -11.81
N GLY A 447 24.62 -9.38 -12.29
CA GLY A 447 24.28 -10.55 -11.46
C GLY A 447 22.80 -10.74 -11.14
N VAL A 448 21.88 -10.32 -12.03
CA VAL A 448 20.43 -10.58 -11.91
C VAL A 448 20.01 -11.62 -12.95
N SER A 449 19.53 -12.79 -12.52
CA SER A 449 19.04 -13.85 -13.41
C SER A 449 17.62 -13.61 -13.94
N ASP A 450 16.76 -12.95 -13.16
CA ASP A 450 15.36 -12.65 -13.51
C ASP A 450 15.25 -11.74 -14.75
N LYS A 451 14.44 -12.16 -15.73
CA LYS A 451 14.19 -11.37 -16.96
C LYS A 451 12.83 -10.69 -16.97
N ASP A 452 11.87 -11.26 -16.27
CA ASP A 452 10.49 -10.83 -16.15
C ASP A 452 10.17 -10.44 -14.69
N TRP A 453 8.98 -9.92 -14.42
CA TRP A 453 8.57 -9.60 -13.04
C TRP A 453 8.27 -10.86 -12.24
N ASP A 454 8.75 -10.90 -11.00
CA ASP A 454 8.36 -11.90 -10.00
C ASP A 454 6.88 -11.73 -9.62
N ASP A 455 6.15 -12.84 -9.45
CA ASP A 455 4.76 -12.82 -8.98
C ASP A 455 4.67 -12.31 -7.51
N ARG A 456 5.77 -12.38 -6.73
CA ARG A 456 5.94 -11.64 -5.46
C ARG A 456 6.24 -10.16 -5.75
N ILE A 457 5.22 -9.32 -5.67
CA ILE A 457 5.33 -7.87 -5.87
C ILE A 457 6.24 -7.21 -4.84
N SER A 458 6.10 -7.56 -3.55
CA SER A 458 6.76 -6.85 -2.45
C SER A 458 6.71 -7.64 -1.13
N CYS A 459 7.23 -7.06 -0.05
CA CYS A 459 6.94 -7.49 1.32
C CYS A 459 6.96 -6.35 2.33
N ILE A 460 6.35 -6.59 3.48
CA ILE A 460 6.46 -5.80 4.70
C ILE A 460 7.37 -6.60 5.65
N VAL A 461 8.46 -5.99 6.14
CA VAL A 461 9.38 -6.63 7.08
C VAL A 461 9.25 -5.97 8.44
N TYR A 462 8.91 -6.76 9.45
CA TYR A 462 8.71 -6.29 10.82
C TYR A 462 10.02 -6.42 11.61
N ASN A 463 10.49 -5.29 12.15
CA ASN A 463 11.70 -5.24 12.99
C ASN A 463 11.35 -5.47 14.47
N ASP A 464 10.29 -4.80 14.97
CA ASP A 464 9.85 -4.86 16.37
C ASP A 464 8.67 -5.86 16.55
N GLY A 465 8.98 -7.17 16.45
CA GLY A 465 8.05 -8.29 16.72
C GLY A 465 7.75 -9.18 15.52
N GLN A 466 7.16 -10.35 15.76
CA GLN A 466 6.70 -11.26 14.71
C GLN A 466 5.20 -11.08 14.42
N PRO A 467 4.77 -11.02 13.15
CA PRO A 467 3.36 -11.13 12.79
C PRO A 467 2.78 -12.50 13.19
N LEU A 468 1.56 -12.47 13.72
CA LEU A 468 0.80 -13.62 14.21
C LEU A 468 -0.54 -13.78 13.46
N SER A 469 -1.16 -12.67 13.07
CA SER A 469 -2.45 -12.63 12.38
C SER A 469 -2.47 -11.60 11.26
N ILE A 470 -3.34 -11.84 10.28
CA ILE A 470 -3.54 -10.96 9.12
C ILE A 470 -4.99 -11.02 8.66
N SER A 471 -5.54 -9.87 8.27
CA SER A 471 -6.86 -9.75 7.65
C SER A 471 -6.82 -8.61 6.62
N SER A 472 -7.63 -8.70 5.57
CA SER A 472 -7.69 -7.70 4.49
C SER A 472 -9.14 -7.33 4.20
N LYS A 473 -9.40 -6.04 3.99
CA LYS A 473 -10.68 -5.51 3.55
C LYS A 473 -10.47 -4.33 2.61
N ASP A 474 -11.06 -4.39 1.42
CA ASP A 474 -11.05 -3.32 0.41
C ASP A 474 -9.63 -2.79 0.10
N SER A 475 -9.34 -1.57 0.55
CA SER A 475 -8.06 -0.89 0.37
C SER A 475 -7.13 -0.98 1.59
N ARG A 476 -7.46 -1.81 2.58
CA ARG A 476 -6.82 -1.90 3.90
C ARG A 476 -6.37 -3.33 4.24
N LEU A 477 -5.22 -3.44 4.90
CA LEU A 477 -4.63 -4.68 5.41
C LEU A 477 -4.26 -4.48 6.88
N ALA A 478 -4.71 -5.36 7.77
CA ALA A 478 -4.39 -5.33 9.19
C ALA A 478 -3.49 -6.51 9.56
N VAL A 479 -2.39 -6.26 10.27
CA VAL A 479 -1.42 -7.28 10.69
C VAL A 479 -1.18 -7.19 12.19
N GLY A 480 -1.55 -8.24 12.93
CA GLY A 480 -1.35 -8.33 14.38
C GLY A 480 0.04 -8.87 14.73
N LEU A 481 0.79 -8.14 15.56
CA LEU A 481 2.16 -8.48 15.96
C LEU A 481 2.24 -9.09 17.37
N SER A 482 3.30 -9.86 17.61
CA SER A 482 3.65 -10.45 18.90
C SER A 482 4.02 -9.42 19.98
N THR A 483 4.28 -8.17 19.58
CA THR A 483 4.46 -7.01 20.47
C THR A 483 3.15 -6.39 20.95
N GLY A 484 2.01 -6.86 20.42
CA GLY A 484 0.68 -6.34 20.74
C GLY A 484 0.28 -5.09 19.96
N ASN A 485 1.07 -4.66 18.99
CA ASN A 485 0.63 -3.70 17.97
C ASN A 485 -0.17 -4.42 16.88
N VAL A 486 -1.25 -3.79 16.39
CA VAL A 486 -1.93 -4.15 15.14
C VAL A 486 -1.66 -3.03 14.15
N LEU A 487 -0.96 -3.35 13.06
CA LEU A 487 -0.51 -2.37 12.07
C LEU A 487 -1.44 -2.37 10.85
N LEU A 488 -1.90 -1.18 10.45
CA LEU A 488 -2.77 -0.95 9.31
C LEU A 488 -1.96 -0.45 8.11
N TYR A 489 -2.12 -1.10 6.97
CA TYR A 489 -1.48 -0.77 5.69
C TYR A 489 -2.52 -0.51 4.59
N ARG A 490 -2.17 0.32 3.59
CA ARG A 490 -2.95 0.46 2.36
C ARG A 490 -2.60 -0.66 1.38
N THR A 491 -3.57 -1.41 0.83
CA THR A 491 -3.32 -2.56 -0.08
C THR A 491 -2.80 -2.16 -1.47
N THR A 492 -2.79 -0.87 -1.81
CA THR A 492 -2.31 -0.35 -3.10
C THR A 492 -0.83 0.03 -3.08
N THR A 493 -0.37 0.72 -2.03
CA THR A 493 1.02 1.21 -1.89
C THR A 493 1.84 0.50 -0.81
N PHE A 494 1.19 -0.29 0.05
CA PHE A 494 1.75 -0.95 1.24
C PHE A 494 2.35 0.03 2.26
N GLU A 495 1.93 1.29 2.24
CA GLU A 495 2.32 2.30 3.22
C GLU A 495 1.56 2.09 4.53
N GLU A 496 2.22 2.34 5.66
CA GLU A 496 1.61 2.25 6.99
C GLU A 496 0.70 3.45 7.24
N ILE A 497 -0.56 3.18 7.59
CA ILE A 497 -1.57 4.17 7.92
C ILE A 497 -1.54 4.45 9.43
N LYS A 498 -1.50 3.39 10.25
CA LYS A 498 -1.51 3.50 11.72
C LYS A 498 -1.02 2.23 12.42
N ALA A 499 -0.45 2.42 13.60
CA ALA A 499 -0.34 1.39 14.64
C ALA A 499 -1.46 1.55 15.69
N LEU A 500 -2.23 0.49 15.93
CA LEU A 500 -3.16 0.35 17.05
C LEU A 500 -2.50 -0.49 18.15
N ASN A 501 -2.74 -0.21 19.43
CA ASN A 501 -2.07 -0.91 20.53
C ASN A 501 -3.05 -1.81 21.31
N HIS A 502 -3.02 -3.11 21.03
CA HIS A 502 -3.82 -4.13 21.70
C HIS A 502 -3.27 -4.54 23.08
N SER A 503 -2.02 -4.19 23.42
CA SER A 503 -1.28 -4.52 24.66
C SER A 503 -0.97 -6.00 24.93
N GLU A 504 -1.85 -6.95 24.56
CA GLU A 504 -1.51 -8.38 24.44
C GLU A 504 -1.04 -8.73 23.01
N PRO A 505 -0.20 -9.77 22.80
CA PRO A 505 0.16 -10.25 21.47
C PRO A 505 -1.08 -10.52 20.60
N ALA A 506 -1.23 -9.82 19.47
CA ALA A 506 -2.48 -9.84 18.68
C ALA A 506 -2.59 -11.15 17.86
N ARG A 507 -3.15 -12.18 18.48
CA ARG A 507 -3.24 -13.55 17.95
C ARG A 507 -4.23 -13.71 16.79
N HIS A 508 -5.33 -12.96 16.82
CA HIS A 508 -6.36 -12.96 15.78
C HIS A 508 -6.84 -11.52 15.55
N VAL A 509 -7.10 -11.19 14.28
CA VAL A 509 -7.53 -9.87 13.81
C VAL A 509 -8.51 -10.13 12.67
N CYS A 510 -9.67 -9.46 12.66
CA CYS A 510 -10.72 -9.64 11.66
C CYS A 510 -11.42 -8.32 11.36
N PHE A 511 -11.57 -7.96 10.09
CA PHE A 511 -12.44 -6.85 9.68
C PHE A 511 -13.92 -7.27 9.70
N ALA A 512 -14.81 -6.32 9.93
CA ALA A 512 -16.24 -6.51 9.76
C ALA A 512 -16.63 -6.45 8.27
N ASN A 513 -17.62 -7.23 7.84
CA ASN A 513 -17.92 -7.42 6.41
C ASN A 513 -18.46 -6.13 5.78
N ASN A 514 -19.45 -5.51 6.41
CA ASN A 514 -20.24 -4.39 5.86
C ASN A 514 -19.76 -3.00 6.32
N THR A 515 -19.06 -2.92 7.45
CA THR A 515 -18.74 -1.70 8.23
C THR A 515 -17.24 -1.52 8.43
N ASP A 516 -16.83 -0.30 8.79
CA ASP A 516 -15.42 0.12 8.93
C ASP A 516 -14.83 -0.21 10.31
N LEU A 517 -15.14 -1.43 10.77
CA LEU A 517 -14.78 -1.96 12.08
C LEU A 517 -13.72 -3.07 11.97
N LEU A 518 -12.89 -3.16 13.02
CA LEU A 518 -11.82 -4.14 13.15
C LEU A 518 -11.86 -4.74 14.55
N ALA A 519 -12.10 -6.05 14.64
CA ALA A 519 -11.93 -6.81 15.86
C ALA A 519 -10.48 -7.30 15.99
N SER A 520 -9.96 -7.32 17.21
CA SER A 520 -8.63 -7.83 17.54
C SER A 520 -8.66 -8.59 18.86
N CYS A 521 -7.87 -9.65 18.96
CA CYS A 521 -7.84 -10.54 20.11
C CYS A 521 -6.40 -10.92 20.49
N GLY A 522 -6.13 -10.86 21.79
CA GLY A 522 -4.93 -11.32 22.45
C GLY A 522 -5.03 -12.79 22.86
N LEU A 523 -4.73 -13.08 24.12
CA LEU A 523 -5.02 -14.35 24.77
C LEU A 523 -6.37 -14.33 25.48
N LYS A 524 -6.69 -13.23 26.16
CA LYS A 524 -7.97 -13.00 26.86
C LYS A 524 -8.59 -11.64 26.53
N ARG A 525 -7.80 -10.70 26.05
CA ARG A 525 -8.29 -9.37 25.73
C ARG A 525 -8.93 -9.36 24.35
N LEU A 526 -10.14 -8.81 24.27
CA LEU A 526 -10.90 -8.55 23.05
C LEU A 526 -11.07 -7.04 22.91
N ILE A 527 -10.72 -6.49 21.75
CA ILE A 527 -10.80 -5.05 21.49
C ILE A 527 -11.39 -4.80 20.10
N LEU A 528 -12.44 -3.98 20.07
CA LEU A 528 -13.04 -3.46 18.84
C LEU A 528 -12.52 -2.05 18.55
N TRP A 529 -12.11 -1.83 17.31
CA TRP A 529 -11.65 -0.55 16.78
C TRP A 529 -12.55 -0.09 15.64
N ASP A 530 -12.75 1.22 15.55
CA ASP A 530 -12.95 1.88 14.26
C ASP A 530 -11.54 2.06 13.65
N PHE A 531 -11.27 1.39 12.53
CA PHE A 531 -9.93 1.40 11.93
C PHE A 531 -9.63 2.70 11.18
N GLN A 532 -10.68 3.44 10.77
CA GLN A 532 -10.56 4.64 9.96
C GLN A 532 -10.34 5.88 10.85
N THR A 533 -11.00 5.99 12.01
CA THR A 533 -10.61 6.98 13.04
C THR A 533 -9.40 6.52 13.84
N SER A 534 -9.08 5.21 13.80
CA SER A 534 -8.09 4.56 14.66
C SER A 534 -8.41 4.69 16.16
N VAL A 535 -9.71 4.73 16.52
CA VAL A 535 -10.19 4.85 17.90
C VAL A 535 -10.62 3.48 18.43
N GLN A 536 -10.26 3.20 19.69
CA GLN A 536 -10.77 2.05 20.42
C GLN A 536 -12.22 2.31 20.84
N LEU A 537 -13.18 1.53 20.32
CA LEU A 537 -14.59 1.68 20.67
C LEU A 537 -14.86 1.09 22.05
N TRP A 538 -14.45 -0.16 22.28
CA TRP A 538 -14.54 -0.84 23.57
C TRP A 538 -13.46 -1.93 23.71
N SER A 539 -13.25 -2.37 24.95
CA SER A 539 -12.32 -3.44 25.31
C SER A 539 -12.97 -4.32 26.38
N VAL A 540 -12.93 -5.63 26.19
CA VAL A 540 -13.45 -6.66 27.12
C VAL A 540 -12.33 -7.65 27.44
N GLU A 541 -12.37 -8.28 28.61
CA GLU A 541 -11.49 -9.39 28.99
C GLU A 541 -12.34 -10.65 29.21
N THR A 542 -11.96 -11.77 28.59
CA THR A 542 -12.65 -13.06 28.74
C THR A 542 -12.06 -13.88 29.89
N ASN A 543 -12.91 -14.64 30.58
CA ASN A 543 -12.47 -15.49 31.68
C ASN A 543 -11.53 -16.63 31.22
N ASP A 544 -11.69 -17.12 29.99
CA ASP A 544 -10.88 -18.17 29.37
C ASP A 544 -10.21 -17.68 28.07
N TYR A 545 -9.25 -18.46 27.55
CA TYR A 545 -8.53 -18.16 26.32
C TYR A 545 -9.40 -18.23 25.07
N ILE A 546 -9.29 -17.22 24.23
CA ILE A 546 -9.96 -17.15 22.92
C ILE A 546 -9.14 -17.93 21.88
N LEU A 547 -9.83 -18.62 20.96
CA LEU A 547 -9.24 -19.47 19.93
C LEU A 547 -9.54 -19.03 18.49
N GLU A 548 -10.68 -18.40 18.22
CA GLU A 548 -11.03 -17.83 16.92
C GLU A 548 -12.18 -16.79 17.12
N LEU A 549 -12.35 -15.87 16.18
CA LEU A 549 -13.38 -14.82 16.24
C LEU A 549 -13.93 -14.47 14.85
N SER A 550 -15.21 -14.12 14.76
CA SER A 550 -15.86 -13.67 13.52
C SER A 550 -17.00 -12.70 13.83
N PHE A 551 -17.20 -11.72 12.95
CA PHE A 551 -18.49 -11.01 12.89
C PHE A 551 -19.57 -11.92 12.30
N ASP A 552 -20.84 -11.59 12.53
CA ASP A 552 -21.97 -12.13 11.77
C ASP A 552 -22.09 -11.46 10.38
N ALA A 553 -22.95 -12.01 9.51
CA ALA A 553 -23.16 -11.51 8.15
C ALA A 553 -23.74 -10.07 8.06
N GLN A 554 -24.22 -9.50 9.17
CA GLN A 554 -24.78 -8.14 9.25
C GLN A 554 -23.91 -7.15 10.07
N ASP A 555 -22.78 -7.59 10.61
CA ASP A 555 -21.91 -6.84 11.54
C ASP A 555 -22.61 -6.35 12.84
N ALA A 556 -23.72 -6.99 13.23
CA ALA A 556 -24.45 -6.66 14.46
C ALA A 556 -23.78 -7.27 15.71
N PHE A 557 -23.15 -8.43 15.56
CA PHE A 557 -22.65 -9.28 16.64
C PHE A 557 -21.23 -9.78 16.35
N LEU A 558 -20.41 -9.88 17.40
CA LEU A 558 -19.07 -10.45 17.34
C LEU A 558 -19.06 -11.79 18.10
N THR A 559 -18.93 -12.88 17.34
CA THR A 559 -18.85 -14.25 17.83
C THR A 559 -17.41 -14.58 18.21
N VAL A 560 -17.21 -15.09 19.42
CA VAL A 560 -15.91 -15.36 20.02
C VAL A 560 -15.91 -16.76 20.62
N ILE A 561 -14.95 -17.60 20.25
CA ILE A 561 -14.91 -19.01 20.67
C ILE A 561 -13.74 -19.27 21.62
N THR A 562 -14.01 -19.94 22.73
CA THR A 562 -13.03 -20.18 23.81
C THR A 562 -12.53 -21.62 23.87
N ARG A 563 -11.43 -21.81 24.61
CA ARG A 563 -10.80 -23.09 24.88
C ARG A 563 -11.65 -24.02 25.77
N SER A 564 -12.57 -23.47 26.55
CA SER A 564 -13.59 -24.18 27.35
C SER A 564 -14.77 -24.74 26.54
N ASN A 565 -14.68 -24.74 25.21
CA ASN A 565 -15.75 -25.10 24.26
C ASN A 565 -17.00 -24.20 24.37
N GLN A 566 -16.81 -22.90 24.61
CA GLN A 566 -17.89 -21.93 24.70
C GLN A 566 -17.88 -20.98 23.51
N ILE A 567 -19.07 -20.54 23.11
CA ILE A 567 -19.30 -19.50 22.12
C ILE A 567 -19.91 -18.32 22.87
N HIS A 568 -19.27 -17.17 22.82
CA HIS A 568 -19.81 -15.91 23.34
C HIS A 568 -20.21 -15.02 22.18
N SER A 569 -21.40 -14.41 22.26
CA SER A 569 -21.83 -13.34 21.36
C SER A 569 -21.78 -12.00 22.08
N TYR A 570 -21.18 -11.00 21.43
CA TYR A 570 -21.09 -9.62 21.91
C TYR A 570 -21.79 -8.67 20.95
N ASP A 571 -22.57 -7.71 21.47
CA ASP A 571 -23.11 -6.59 20.71
C ASP A 571 -21.96 -5.68 20.24
N VAL A 572 -21.81 -5.52 18.93
CA VAL A 572 -20.76 -4.71 18.32
C VAL A 572 -20.87 -3.24 18.74
N THR A 573 -22.08 -2.73 18.94
CA THR A 573 -22.34 -1.31 19.24
C THR A 573 -22.14 -0.95 20.72
N THR A 574 -22.48 -1.85 21.66
CA THR A 574 -22.37 -1.59 23.10
C THR A 574 -21.19 -2.29 23.78
N GLY A 575 -20.57 -3.29 23.13
CA GLY A 575 -19.60 -4.18 23.75
C GLY A 575 -20.20 -5.09 24.83
N SER A 576 -21.53 -5.13 24.96
CA SER A 576 -22.20 -5.95 25.97
C SER A 576 -22.23 -7.43 25.55
N HIS A 577 -22.07 -8.30 26.53
CA HIS A 577 -22.20 -9.75 26.35
C HIS A 577 -23.69 -10.12 26.25
N LEU A 578 -24.07 -10.77 25.16
CA LEU A 578 -25.47 -11.09 24.84
C LEU A 578 -25.85 -12.49 25.33
N PHE A 579 -25.09 -13.51 24.91
CA PHE A 579 -25.32 -14.90 25.30
C PHE A 579 -24.03 -15.73 25.28
N THR A 580 -24.06 -16.83 26.06
CA THR A 580 -23.05 -17.90 26.01
C THR A 580 -23.74 -19.20 25.68
N SER A 581 -23.21 -19.92 24.70
CA SER A 581 -23.56 -21.30 24.35
C SER A 581 -22.32 -22.20 24.47
N ASN A 582 -22.51 -23.53 24.46
CA ASN A 582 -21.42 -24.50 24.62
C ASN A 582 -21.54 -25.63 23.60
N PHE A 583 -20.42 -26.09 23.06
CA PHE A 583 -20.29 -27.31 22.25
C PHE A 583 -19.39 -28.33 22.97
N PHE A 584 -19.25 -29.57 22.46
CA PHE A 584 -18.54 -30.63 23.18
C PHE A 584 -18.02 -31.76 22.29
N ASP A 585 -16.96 -32.45 22.75
CA ASP A 585 -16.41 -33.66 22.12
C ASP A 585 -17.32 -34.87 22.39
N MET A 586 -18.36 -35.03 21.56
CA MET A 586 -19.23 -36.21 21.61
C MET A 586 -18.48 -37.48 21.25
N ASN A 587 -18.84 -38.58 21.92
CA ASN A 587 -18.30 -39.91 21.65
C ASN A 587 -19.42 -40.79 21.07
N ASP A 588 -19.18 -41.46 19.93
CA ASP A 588 -20.17 -42.31 19.22
C ASP A 588 -20.76 -43.49 20.04
N GLN A 589 -20.29 -43.68 21.29
CA GLN A 589 -20.46 -44.89 22.09
C GLN A 589 -20.74 -44.63 23.58
N GLU A 590 -20.76 -43.38 24.06
CA GLU A 590 -20.89 -43.08 25.50
C GLU A 590 -22.09 -42.18 25.83
N ASP A 591 -22.53 -42.27 27.09
CA ASP A 591 -23.71 -41.60 27.63
C ASP A 591 -23.57 -40.06 27.57
N PRO A 592 -24.57 -39.30 27.06
CA PRO A 592 -24.50 -37.84 26.92
C PRO A 592 -24.36 -37.06 28.26
N SER A 593 -24.28 -37.75 29.40
CA SER A 593 -23.86 -37.15 30.67
C SER A 593 -22.34 -36.90 30.76
N ILE A 594 -21.53 -37.58 29.95
CA ILE A 594 -20.05 -37.55 30.03
C ILE A 594 -19.47 -36.50 29.07
N VAL A 595 -19.64 -35.21 29.42
CA VAL A 595 -19.08 -34.09 28.63
C VAL A 595 -17.55 -34.08 28.71
N HIS A 596 -16.88 -34.47 27.63
CA HIS A 596 -15.43 -34.35 27.48
C HIS A 596 -15.00 -32.90 27.26
N GLN A 597 -14.52 -32.23 28.32
CA GLN A 597 -13.85 -30.92 28.25
C GLN A 597 -12.42 -31.01 27.66
N ARG A 598 -12.30 -31.56 26.45
CA ARG A 598 -11.08 -31.42 25.65
C ARG A 598 -11.12 -30.07 24.93
N PRO A 599 -10.01 -29.31 24.87
CA PRO A 599 -9.95 -28.12 24.03
C PRO A 599 -9.92 -28.53 22.54
N PRO A 600 -10.51 -27.73 21.64
CA PRO A 600 -10.47 -28.01 20.22
C PRO A 600 -9.08 -27.69 19.66
N THR A 601 -8.72 -28.35 18.56
CA THR A 601 -7.44 -28.14 17.86
C THR A 601 -7.58 -27.12 16.74
N HIS A 602 -8.70 -27.17 16.01
CA HIS A 602 -9.02 -26.26 14.93
C HIS A 602 -10.52 -25.90 15.00
N ILE A 603 -10.81 -24.68 14.59
CA ILE A 603 -12.14 -24.08 14.52
C ILE A 603 -12.23 -23.39 13.15
N ALA A 604 -13.38 -23.48 12.50
CA ALA A 604 -13.73 -22.63 11.36
C ALA A 604 -15.18 -22.15 11.52
N ILE A 605 -15.39 -20.84 11.41
CA ILE A 605 -16.71 -20.21 11.47
C ILE A 605 -17.08 -19.81 10.04
N SER A 606 -18.32 -20.04 9.62
CA SER A 606 -18.89 -19.45 8.40
C SER A 606 -20.19 -18.74 8.75
N PRO A 607 -20.18 -17.39 8.86
CA PRO A 607 -21.38 -16.61 9.15
C PRO A 607 -22.46 -16.72 8.07
N GLU A 608 -22.04 -16.74 6.80
CA GLU A 608 -22.95 -16.79 5.64
C GLU A 608 -23.70 -18.12 5.53
N LEU A 609 -23.12 -19.21 6.06
CA LEU A 609 -23.76 -20.53 6.18
C LEU A 609 -24.35 -20.78 7.58
N ASN A 610 -24.19 -19.85 8.53
CA ASN A 610 -24.55 -19.98 9.95
C ASN A 610 -23.96 -21.22 10.69
N ILE A 611 -22.76 -21.67 10.30
CA ILE A 611 -22.15 -22.90 10.86
C ILE A 611 -20.79 -22.70 11.53
N LEU A 612 -20.52 -23.58 12.50
CA LEU A 612 -19.26 -23.75 13.20
C LEU A 612 -18.72 -25.17 12.99
N GLY A 613 -17.57 -25.29 12.32
CA GLY A 613 -16.79 -26.53 12.24
C GLY A 613 -15.75 -26.61 13.37
N VAL A 614 -15.76 -27.71 14.13
CA VAL A 614 -14.87 -27.97 15.26
C VAL A 614 -14.11 -29.28 15.05
N ALA A 615 -12.80 -29.30 15.33
CA ALA A 615 -12.01 -30.52 15.27
C ALA A 615 -11.21 -30.75 16.55
N TYR A 616 -11.38 -31.93 17.15
CA TYR A 616 -10.60 -32.39 18.30
C TYR A 616 -9.46 -33.33 17.88
N ARG A 617 -8.44 -33.47 18.73
CA ARG A 617 -7.27 -34.30 18.43
C ARG A 617 -7.68 -35.77 18.24
N ASN A 618 -7.33 -36.35 17.10
CA ASN A 618 -7.62 -37.75 16.71
C ASN A 618 -9.13 -38.08 16.59
N ARG A 619 -9.98 -37.08 16.28
CA ARG A 619 -11.43 -37.20 16.16
C ARG A 619 -11.93 -36.75 14.77
N PRO A 620 -13.17 -37.12 14.39
CA PRO A 620 -13.88 -36.49 13.28
C PRO A 620 -14.03 -34.97 13.47
N ILE A 621 -14.33 -34.26 12.37
CA ILE A 621 -14.75 -32.86 12.41
C ILE A 621 -16.25 -32.83 12.68
N SER A 622 -16.72 -32.06 13.65
CA SER A 622 -18.15 -31.87 13.94
C SER A 622 -18.62 -30.49 13.49
N PHE A 623 -19.83 -30.41 12.93
CA PHE A 623 -20.45 -29.17 12.48
C PHE A 623 -21.67 -28.84 13.34
N TRP A 624 -21.77 -27.59 13.77
CA TRP A 624 -22.77 -27.08 14.69
C TRP A 624 -23.46 -25.86 14.08
N ASP A 625 -24.74 -25.68 14.43
CA ASP A 625 -25.48 -24.46 14.12
C ASP A 625 -25.05 -23.33 15.07
N LEU A 626 -24.91 -22.10 14.59
CA LEU A 626 -24.56 -20.93 15.40
C LEU A 626 -25.77 -20.34 16.14
N GLU A 627 -27.00 -20.58 15.67
CA GLU A 627 -28.25 -20.21 16.34
C GLU A 627 -28.73 -21.34 17.27
N ASP A 628 -28.94 -22.57 16.77
CA ASP A 628 -29.32 -23.73 17.61
C ASP A 628 -28.12 -24.55 18.10
N THR A 629 -27.31 -23.91 18.94
CA THR A 629 -26.10 -24.50 19.53
C THR A 629 -26.30 -25.75 20.40
N ASN A 630 -27.53 -26.21 20.63
CA ASN A 630 -27.82 -27.50 21.30
C ASN A 630 -27.87 -28.69 20.32
N SER A 631 -27.90 -28.45 19.01
CA SER A 631 -27.86 -29.50 17.99
C SER A 631 -26.58 -29.43 17.15
N TRP A 632 -26.10 -30.61 16.74
CA TRP A 632 -25.02 -30.74 15.75
C TRP A 632 -25.62 -31.17 14.42
N LEU A 633 -25.10 -30.61 13.33
CA LEU A 633 -25.61 -30.76 11.98
C LEU A 633 -25.04 -32.01 11.29
N SER A 634 -23.71 -32.14 11.29
CA SER A 634 -23.02 -33.26 10.64
C SER A 634 -21.70 -33.61 11.33
N HIS A 635 -21.11 -34.74 10.92
CA HIS A 635 -19.74 -35.11 11.22
C HIS A 635 -19.00 -35.55 9.95
N PHE A 636 -17.80 -35.03 9.71
CA PHE A 636 -16.91 -35.49 8.65
C PHE A 636 -15.82 -36.41 9.21
N HIS A 637 -15.75 -37.63 8.68
CA HIS A 637 -14.73 -38.64 8.99
C HIS A 637 -13.96 -38.95 7.70
N LYS A 638 -12.63 -38.81 7.73
CA LYS A 638 -11.76 -39.21 6.63
C LYS A 638 -11.65 -40.74 6.58
N GLY A 639 -11.91 -41.35 5.42
CA GLY A 639 -11.94 -42.81 5.26
C GLY A 639 -13.18 -43.48 5.88
N ASP A 640 -13.18 -44.82 5.96
CA ASP A 640 -14.34 -45.60 6.41
C ASP A 640 -14.79 -45.23 7.84
N ARG A 641 -16.11 -44.98 7.99
CA ARG A 641 -16.74 -44.61 9.26
C ARG A 641 -16.45 -45.67 10.34
N GLY A 642 -15.71 -45.26 11.37
CA GLY A 642 -15.43 -46.09 12.55
C GLY A 642 -13.96 -46.52 12.71
N GLN A 643 -13.06 -46.18 11.78
CA GLN A 643 -11.63 -46.37 11.98
C GLN A 643 -11.05 -45.29 12.93
N TYR A 644 -11.03 -45.60 14.22
CA TYR A 644 -10.37 -44.79 15.25
C TYR A 644 -8.93 -45.28 15.51
N PRO A 645 -7.94 -44.38 15.72
CA PRO A 645 -8.03 -42.92 15.69
C PRO A 645 -8.08 -42.33 14.27
N ALA A 646 -8.83 -41.23 14.09
CA ALA A 646 -8.77 -40.46 12.85
C ALA A 646 -7.39 -39.76 12.70
N PRO A 647 -6.90 -39.54 11.47
CA PRO A 647 -5.67 -38.78 11.22
C PRO A 647 -5.70 -37.36 11.82
N LEU A 648 -4.54 -36.85 12.21
CA LEU A 648 -4.47 -35.51 12.80
C LEU A 648 -4.74 -34.43 11.75
N LEU A 649 -5.75 -33.60 12.00
CA LEU A 649 -6.03 -32.40 11.21
C LEU A 649 -4.96 -31.32 11.47
N ILE A 650 -4.51 -30.64 10.42
CA ILE A 650 -3.58 -29.49 10.47
C ILE A 650 -4.24 -28.20 9.97
N GLY A 651 -5.23 -28.29 9.07
CA GLY A 651 -5.94 -27.12 8.57
C GLY A 651 -7.43 -27.40 8.31
N LEU A 652 -8.27 -26.40 8.55
CA LEU A 652 -9.71 -26.41 8.28
C LEU A 652 -10.11 -25.05 7.69
N THR A 653 -10.91 -25.06 6.63
CA THR A 653 -11.57 -23.86 6.11
C THR A 653 -12.94 -24.22 5.52
N ILE A 654 -13.89 -23.30 5.60
CA ILE A 654 -15.25 -23.44 5.05
C ILE A 654 -15.36 -22.44 3.89
N ASN A 655 -16.01 -22.84 2.80
CA ASN A 655 -16.21 -21.96 1.65
C ASN A 655 -17.21 -20.84 2.04
N PRO A 656 -16.91 -19.55 1.78
CA PRO A 656 -17.81 -18.44 2.09
C PRO A 656 -18.99 -18.33 1.11
N ASN A 657 -18.92 -18.97 -0.06
CA ASN A 657 -20.02 -18.94 -1.03
C ASN A 657 -21.11 -19.95 -0.61
N PRO A 658 -22.34 -19.50 -0.27
CA PRO A 658 -23.40 -20.39 0.20
C PRO A 658 -23.95 -21.31 -0.90
N GLU A 659 -23.76 -20.99 -2.19
CA GLU A 659 -24.24 -21.84 -3.31
C GLU A 659 -23.41 -23.12 -3.49
N LEU A 660 -22.19 -23.17 -2.96
CA LEU A 660 -21.28 -24.32 -3.14
C LEU A 660 -21.40 -25.36 -2.03
N GLU A 661 -21.74 -24.95 -0.80
CA GLU A 661 -21.78 -25.80 0.39
C GLU A 661 -20.54 -26.72 0.55
N LEU A 662 -19.33 -26.17 0.44
CA LEU A 662 -18.07 -26.93 0.56
C LEU A 662 -17.24 -26.52 1.78
N ALA A 663 -16.48 -27.48 2.31
CA ALA A 663 -15.42 -27.26 3.29
C ALA A 663 -14.17 -28.08 2.89
N ALA A 664 -13.01 -27.62 3.34
CA ALA A 664 -11.71 -28.23 3.04
C ALA A 664 -10.91 -28.51 4.33
N ALA A 665 -10.31 -29.70 4.39
CA ALA A 665 -9.55 -30.21 5.53
C ALA A 665 -8.20 -30.78 5.08
N ALA A 666 -7.11 -30.39 5.74
CA ALA A 666 -5.76 -30.90 5.48
C ALA A 666 -5.23 -31.70 6.67
N TYR A 667 -4.62 -32.85 6.40
CA TYR A 667 -4.25 -33.85 7.41
C TYR A 667 -2.74 -34.14 7.43
N GLN A 668 -2.24 -34.60 8.58
CA GLN A 668 -0.81 -34.88 8.82
C GLN A 668 -0.23 -36.00 7.97
N ASP A 669 -1.06 -36.89 7.42
CA ASP A 669 -0.66 -37.92 6.47
C ASP A 669 -0.44 -37.37 5.04
N GLY A 670 -0.78 -36.11 4.79
CA GLY A 670 -0.51 -35.41 3.54
C GLY A 670 -1.72 -35.20 2.63
N ASP A 671 -2.91 -35.70 2.99
CA ASP A 671 -4.10 -35.48 2.16
C ASP A 671 -4.77 -34.14 2.46
N LEU A 672 -5.14 -33.45 1.38
CA LEU A 672 -6.14 -32.39 1.33
C LEU A 672 -7.46 -32.98 0.83
N VAL A 673 -8.53 -32.76 1.60
CA VAL A 673 -9.85 -33.34 1.38
C VAL A 673 -10.89 -32.24 1.29
N ILE A 674 -11.78 -32.31 0.29
CA ILE A 674 -12.97 -31.45 0.17
C ILE A 674 -14.24 -32.28 0.32
N PHE A 675 -15.19 -31.75 1.07
CA PHE A 675 -16.44 -32.39 1.48
C PHE A 675 -17.55 -31.34 1.68
N ASN A 676 -18.81 -31.76 1.77
CA ASN A 676 -19.91 -30.86 2.15
C ASN A 676 -20.16 -30.92 3.67
N PRO A 677 -20.31 -29.78 4.37
CA PRO A 677 -20.37 -29.73 5.83
C PRO A 677 -21.75 -30.08 6.42
N PHE A 678 -22.78 -30.25 5.59
CA PHE A 678 -24.13 -30.62 6.00
C PHE A 678 -24.41 -32.12 5.86
N ASP A 679 -23.96 -32.75 4.76
CA ASP A 679 -24.15 -34.20 4.53
C ASP A 679 -22.94 -35.07 4.98
N GLY A 680 -21.79 -34.43 5.25
CA GLY A 680 -20.55 -35.11 5.64
C GLY A 680 -19.95 -35.99 4.53
N GLN A 681 -20.32 -35.78 3.26
CA GLN A 681 -19.83 -36.55 2.13
C GLN A 681 -18.57 -35.94 1.52
N GLN A 682 -17.55 -36.79 1.38
CA GLN A 682 -16.33 -36.47 0.63
C GLN A 682 -16.65 -36.24 -0.86
N ARG A 683 -16.15 -35.13 -1.42
CA ARG A 683 -16.27 -34.76 -2.85
C ARG A 683 -14.98 -35.05 -3.61
N ALA A 684 -13.82 -34.66 -3.05
CA ALA A 684 -12.50 -34.84 -3.69
C ALA A 684 -11.36 -35.00 -2.66
N VAL A 685 -10.25 -35.61 -3.07
CA VAL A 685 -9.01 -35.79 -2.27
C VAL A 685 -7.78 -35.63 -3.17
N ILE A 686 -6.71 -35.02 -2.65
CA ILE A 686 -5.39 -34.94 -3.30
C ILE A 686 -4.27 -34.98 -2.25
N GLU A 687 -3.15 -35.66 -2.55
CA GLU A 687 -1.96 -35.67 -1.68
C GLU A 687 -1.18 -34.36 -1.87
N THR A 688 -1.35 -33.42 -0.93
CA THR A 688 -0.62 -32.15 -0.84
C THR A 688 -0.40 -31.82 0.63
N SER A 689 0.86 -31.75 1.08
CA SER A 689 1.26 -31.57 2.49
C SER A 689 0.98 -30.15 3.04
N ALA A 690 -0.25 -29.69 2.91
CA ALA A 690 -0.72 -28.37 3.30
C ALA A 690 -0.84 -28.23 4.82
N HIS A 691 -0.30 -27.14 5.35
CA HIS A 691 -0.42 -26.73 6.75
C HIS A 691 -1.35 -25.52 6.92
N ALA A 692 -1.37 -24.60 5.95
CA ALA A 692 -2.32 -23.48 5.90
C ALA A 692 -3.36 -23.71 4.80
N LEU A 693 -4.63 -23.37 5.06
CA LEU A 693 -5.75 -23.36 4.10
C LEU A 693 -6.52 -22.04 4.19
N VAL A 694 -6.93 -21.47 3.06
CA VAL A 694 -7.87 -20.34 3.01
C VAL A 694 -8.62 -20.26 1.67
N SER A 695 -9.94 -20.06 1.71
CA SER A 695 -10.76 -19.79 0.52
C SER A 695 -10.54 -18.37 -0.01
N SER A 696 -10.68 -18.16 -1.33
CA SER A 696 -10.94 -16.85 -1.90
C SER A 696 -12.30 -16.32 -1.41
N PRO A 697 -12.47 -14.99 -1.26
CA PRO A 697 -13.75 -14.34 -0.98
C PRO A 697 -14.88 -14.72 -1.93
N ASP A 698 -14.58 -14.99 -3.21
CA ASP A 698 -15.58 -15.43 -4.19
C ASP A 698 -15.86 -16.96 -4.18
N GLY A 699 -15.23 -17.70 -3.26
CA GLY A 699 -15.41 -19.15 -3.07
C GLY A 699 -14.80 -20.05 -4.14
N ASN A 700 -14.23 -19.51 -5.23
CA ASN A 700 -13.79 -20.31 -6.38
C ASN A 700 -12.38 -20.90 -6.24
N ILE A 701 -11.51 -20.33 -5.40
CA ILE A 701 -10.10 -20.74 -5.28
C ILE A 701 -9.76 -21.12 -3.84
N LEU A 702 -9.18 -22.31 -3.66
CA LEU A 702 -8.56 -22.73 -2.40
C LEU A 702 -7.05 -22.44 -2.46
N ALA A 703 -6.55 -21.57 -1.59
CA ALA A 703 -5.13 -21.38 -1.39
C ALA A 703 -4.62 -22.29 -0.26
N THR A 704 -3.48 -22.93 -0.48
CA THR A 704 -2.80 -23.75 0.52
C THR A 704 -1.32 -23.38 0.65
N GLY A 705 -0.74 -23.61 1.83
CA GLY A 705 0.69 -23.41 2.09
C GLY A 705 1.29 -24.65 2.76
N ASP A 706 2.41 -25.16 2.24
CA ASP A 706 3.14 -26.31 2.80
C ASP A 706 4.21 -25.89 3.85
N GLY A 707 4.74 -26.87 4.60
CA GLY A 707 5.81 -26.63 5.58
C GLY A 707 7.16 -26.21 4.99
N ASN A 708 7.35 -26.34 3.66
CA ASN A 708 8.60 -26.03 2.95
C ASN A 708 8.57 -24.62 2.32
N GLY A 709 7.48 -23.86 2.47
CA GLY A 709 7.34 -22.52 1.88
C GLY A 709 6.74 -22.51 0.47
N THR A 710 6.14 -23.61 0.01
CA THR A 710 5.31 -23.66 -1.21
C THR A 710 3.92 -23.10 -0.93
N ILE A 711 3.42 -22.25 -1.82
CA ILE A 711 2.00 -21.89 -1.93
C ILE A 711 1.43 -22.54 -3.20
N GLN A 712 0.25 -23.14 -3.07
CA GLN A 712 -0.50 -23.74 -4.16
C GLN A 712 -1.91 -23.14 -4.20
N LEU A 713 -2.43 -22.90 -5.40
CA LEU A 713 -3.82 -22.47 -5.62
C LEU A 713 -4.55 -23.54 -6.42
N PHE A 714 -5.71 -23.96 -5.91
CA PHE A 714 -6.58 -24.95 -6.53
C PHE A 714 -7.95 -24.36 -6.83
N ASP A 715 -8.64 -24.88 -7.84
CA ASP A 715 -10.09 -24.75 -7.94
C ASP A 715 -10.74 -25.44 -6.75
N PHE A 716 -11.55 -24.70 -5.96
CA PHE A 716 -12.19 -25.21 -4.74
C PHE A 716 -13.17 -26.35 -5.05
N THR A 717 -13.79 -26.36 -6.24
CA THR A 717 -14.80 -27.36 -6.60
C THR A 717 -14.20 -28.68 -7.09
N THR A 718 -13.02 -28.66 -7.71
CA THR A 718 -12.41 -29.84 -8.37
C THR A 718 -11.09 -30.32 -7.77
N LEU A 719 -10.43 -29.53 -6.90
CA LEU A 719 -9.02 -29.70 -6.50
C LEU A 719 -8.04 -29.74 -7.70
N GLN A 720 -8.39 -29.16 -8.85
CA GLN A 720 -7.42 -28.96 -9.93
C GLN A 720 -6.41 -27.89 -9.53
N LEU A 721 -5.11 -28.24 -9.54
CA LEU A 721 -4.02 -27.28 -9.35
C LEU A 721 -4.00 -26.24 -10.48
N LEU A 722 -4.04 -24.96 -10.11
CA LEU A 722 -4.08 -23.82 -11.02
C LEU A 722 -2.73 -23.09 -11.08
N TYR A 723 -2.05 -22.95 -9.93
CA TYR A 723 -0.78 -22.23 -9.76
C TYR A 723 0.02 -22.81 -8.60
N ARG A 724 1.35 -22.81 -8.73
CA ARG A 724 2.29 -23.22 -7.69
C ARG A 724 3.48 -22.27 -7.66
N VAL A 725 3.88 -21.86 -6.46
CA VAL A 725 5.16 -21.16 -6.23
C VAL A 725 5.85 -21.72 -4.98
N SER A 726 7.12 -22.08 -5.10
CA SER A 726 7.96 -22.49 -3.96
C SER A 726 9.00 -21.40 -3.69
N MET A 727 9.13 -20.99 -2.44
CA MET A 727 10.21 -20.09 -2.00
C MET A 727 10.84 -20.67 -0.73
N CYS A 728 12.18 -20.72 -0.68
CA CYS A 728 12.98 -21.42 0.33
C CYS A 728 12.88 -20.87 1.77
N ASP A 729 11.97 -19.92 2.02
CA ASP A 729 11.66 -19.40 3.34
C ASP A 729 10.59 -20.29 4.01
N TYR A 730 11.00 -21.12 4.97
CA TYR A 730 10.15 -22.02 5.75
C TYR A 730 9.09 -21.28 6.63
N ASP A 731 8.08 -22.03 7.10
CA ASP A 731 7.02 -21.58 8.03
C ASP A 731 6.03 -20.52 7.47
N ILE A 732 5.15 -20.94 6.55
CA ILE A 732 3.93 -20.19 6.18
C ILE A 732 2.91 -20.34 7.31
N ARG A 733 2.62 -19.25 8.03
CA ARG A 733 1.79 -19.27 9.25
C ARG A 733 0.31 -19.05 8.99
N ARG A 734 -0.01 -18.10 8.12
CA ARG A 734 -1.36 -17.74 7.67
C ARG A 734 -1.24 -17.17 6.25
N ILE A 735 -2.29 -17.39 5.46
CA ILE A 735 -2.51 -16.77 4.14
C ILE A 735 -3.86 -16.05 4.24
N VAL A 736 -4.00 -14.87 3.62
CA VAL A 736 -5.30 -14.23 3.40
C VAL A 736 -5.37 -13.57 2.03
N TRP A 737 -6.55 -13.57 1.43
CA TRP A 737 -6.81 -12.94 0.14
C TRP A 737 -7.10 -11.44 0.27
N ALA A 738 -6.84 -10.68 -0.79
CA ALA A 738 -7.44 -9.36 -0.96
C ALA A 738 -8.89 -9.48 -1.44
N SER A 739 -9.74 -8.50 -1.11
CA SER A 739 -11.16 -8.48 -1.49
C SER A 739 -11.40 -8.44 -3.01
N ASP A 740 -10.39 -8.08 -3.81
CA ASP A 740 -10.47 -8.10 -5.27
C ASP A 740 -10.22 -9.48 -5.91
N ASN A 741 -9.79 -10.48 -5.13
CA ASN A 741 -9.37 -11.81 -5.58
C ASN A 741 -8.17 -11.81 -6.57
N LEU A 742 -7.52 -10.66 -6.80
CA LEU A 742 -6.35 -10.53 -7.69
C LEU A 742 -5.03 -10.74 -6.92
N ARG A 743 -5.07 -10.54 -5.60
CA ARG A 743 -3.90 -10.60 -4.70
C ARG A 743 -4.15 -11.49 -3.49
N PHE A 744 -3.07 -12.02 -2.93
CA PHE A 744 -3.06 -12.60 -1.59
C PHE A 744 -1.77 -12.23 -0.84
N PHE A 745 -1.83 -12.40 0.47
CA PHE A 745 -0.78 -12.07 1.42
C PHE A 745 -0.47 -13.30 2.26
N ASP A 746 0.81 -13.56 2.53
CA ASP A 746 1.23 -14.64 3.44
C ASP A 746 2.20 -14.13 4.52
N ILE A 747 2.07 -14.68 5.73
CA ILE A 747 3.00 -14.42 6.83
C ILE A 747 4.04 -15.55 6.90
N ARG A 748 5.33 -15.16 6.90
CA ARG A 748 6.46 -16.04 7.22
C ARG A 748 7.38 -15.37 8.23
N SER A 749 7.68 -16.02 9.36
CA SER A 749 8.62 -15.53 10.38
C SER A 749 8.39 -14.07 10.84
N ASN A 750 9.13 -13.09 10.29
CA ASN A 750 9.02 -11.65 10.55
C ASN A 750 8.58 -10.83 9.31
N GLN A 751 8.00 -11.46 8.30
CA GLN A 751 7.63 -10.83 7.03
C GLN A 751 6.18 -11.15 6.64
N CYS A 752 5.55 -10.19 5.97
CA CYS A 752 4.31 -10.39 5.20
C CYS A 752 4.65 -10.17 3.72
N ASN A 753 4.58 -11.19 2.87
CA ASN A 753 4.79 -11.00 1.44
C ASN A 753 3.47 -10.63 0.75
N ILE A 754 3.58 -10.00 -0.42
CA ILE A 754 2.43 -9.66 -1.26
C ILE A 754 2.60 -10.31 -2.62
N TRP A 755 1.60 -11.08 -3.04
CA TRP A 755 1.57 -11.83 -4.28
C TRP A 755 0.48 -11.32 -5.20
N GLU A 756 0.81 -11.19 -6.47
CA GLU A 756 -0.13 -10.96 -7.57
C GLU A 756 0.25 -11.89 -8.73
N PRO A 757 -0.15 -13.17 -8.68
CA PRO A 757 0.09 -14.10 -9.78
C PRO A 757 -0.57 -13.64 -11.07
N THR A 758 0.19 -13.68 -12.16
CA THR A 758 -0.29 -13.32 -13.51
C THR A 758 -1.54 -14.12 -13.95
N LEU A 759 -1.78 -15.30 -13.37
CA LEU A 759 -3.01 -16.08 -13.55
C LEU A 759 -4.28 -15.35 -13.05
N LEU A 760 -4.23 -14.75 -11.86
CA LEU A 760 -5.41 -14.15 -11.22
C LEU A 760 -5.88 -12.91 -12.01
N VAL A 761 -4.92 -12.08 -12.43
CA VAL A 761 -5.15 -10.89 -13.26
C VAL A 761 -5.92 -11.25 -14.54
N ARG A 762 -5.51 -12.31 -15.26
CA ARG A 762 -6.16 -12.77 -16.50
C ARG A 762 -7.55 -13.36 -16.30
N ASN A 763 -7.87 -13.84 -15.10
CA ASN A 763 -9.22 -14.35 -14.79
C ASN A 763 -10.17 -13.22 -14.37
N GLY A 764 -9.68 -12.17 -13.69
CA GLY A 764 -10.44 -10.95 -13.43
C GLY A 764 -10.88 -10.27 -14.74
N GLU A 765 -9.95 -10.13 -15.69
CA GLU A 765 -10.19 -9.56 -17.04
C GLU A 765 -11.30 -10.25 -17.85
N ARG A 766 -11.75 -11.46 -17.44
CA ARG A 766 -12.88 -12.17 -18.07
C ARG A 766 -14.24 -11.87 -17.46
N LYS A 767 -14.32 -11.40 -16.21
CA LYS A 767 -15.60 -11.09 -15.52
C LYS A 767 -16.13 -9.69 -15.88
N ASP A 768 -15.26 -8.74 -16.18
CA ASP A 768 -15.63 -7.34 -16.50
C ASP A 768 -16.14 -7.14 -17.96
N ALA A 769 -16.17 -8.18 -18.78
CA ALA A 769 -16.65 -8.12 -20.16
C ALA A 769 -18.17 -8.28 -20.25
N THR A 770 -18.87 -7.34 -20.89
CA THR A 770 -20.32 -7.44 -21.10
C THR A 770 -20.69 -8.71 -21.91
N PRO A 771 -21.76 -9.43 -21.52
CA PRO A 771 -21.96 -10.83 -21.95
C PRO A 771 -22.33 -11.03 -23.43
N GLU A 772 -22.62 -9.97 -24.19
CA GLU A 772 -23.17 -10.06 -25.56
C GLU A 772 -22.15 -10.50 -26.65
N TYR A 773 -20.84 -10.45 -26.39
CA TYR A 773 -19.80 -10.69 -27.41
C TYR A 773 -18.72 -11.72 -27.02
N SER A 774 -19.09 -12.74 -26.25
CA SER A 774 -18.21 -13.86 -25.87
C SER A 774 -18.05 -14.92 -26.97
N TYR A 775 -17.52 -14.52 -28.14
CA TYR A 775 -17.06 -15.50 -29.15
C TYR A 775 -15.87 -16.31 -28.62
N SER A 776 -16.02 -17.63 -28.57
CA SER A 776 -15.05 -18.54 -27.95
C SER A 776 -13.75 -18.65 -28.76
N PRO A 777 -12.58 -18.33 -28.20
CA PRO A 777 -11.35 -19.06 -28.55
C PRO A 777 -11.41 -20.47 -27.94
N ASP A 778 -10.74 -21.44 -28.57
CA ASP A 778 -10.80 -22.85 -28.16
C ASP A 778 -10.47 -23.11 -26.70
N VAL A 779 -11.06 -24.19 -26.15
CA VAL A 779 -10.83 -24.69 -24.78
C VAL A 779 -9.44 -25.35 -24.68
N SER A 780 -8.41 -24.52 -24.78
CA SER A 780 -7.15 -24.77 -24.10
C SER A 780 -7.44 -24.65 -22.59
N ARG A 781 -7.26 -25.76 -21.88
CA ARG A 781 -7.19 -25.77 -20.40
C ARG A 781 -6.26 -24.64 -19.93
N PRO A 782 -6.45 -24.05 -18.74
CA PRO A 782 -5.38 -23.24 -18.14
C PRO A 782 -4.12 -24.12 -18.11
N ALA A 783 -3.15 -23.77 -18.96
CA ALA A 783 -1.90 -24.50 -19.03
C ALA A 783 -1.26 -24.38 -17.65
N LEU A 784 -1.00 -25.52 -17.02
CA LEU A 784 -0.56 -25.58 -15.63
C LEU A 784 0.70 -24.74 -15.50
N LEU A 785 0.58 -23.58 -14.85
CA LEU A 785 1.66 -22.64 -14.63
C LEU A 785 2.51 -23.16 -13.46
N ASP A 786 3.20 -24.26 -13.75
CA ASP A 786 4.47 -24.60 -13.10
C ASP A 786 5.45 -23.47 -13.46
N TYR A 787 5.38 -22.37 -12.71
CA TYR A 787 6.57 -21.59 -12.45
C TYR A 787 7.61 -22.58 -11.92
N LYS A 788 8.81 -22.63 -12.52
CA LYS A 788 9.81 -23.67 -12.26
C LYS A 788 9.90 -23.95 -10.76
N PRO A 789 9.76 -25.20 -10.30
CA PRO A 789 9.93 -25.49 -8.88
C PRO A 789 11.33 -25.03 -8.48
N MET A 790 11.42 -24.12 -7.51
CA MET A 790 12.67 -23.50 -7.05
C MET A 790 13.62 -24.49 -6.32
N SER A 791 13.35 -25.78 -6.48
CA SER A 791 13.96 -26.96 -5.86
C SER A 791 15.41 -27.26 -6.28
N GLU A 792 15.95 -26.52 -7.25
CA GLU A 792 17.36 -26.59 -7.67
C GLU A 792 18.15 -25.32 -7.31
N SER A 793 17.50 -24.24 -6.87
CA SER A 793 18.15 -22.99 -6.44
C SER A 793 18.79 -23.20 -5.07
N LEU A 794 20.11 -23.00 -4.98
CA LEU A 794 20.90 -23.20 -3.78
C LEU A 794 21.22 -21.87 -3.12
N MET A 795 20.38 -21.47 -2.16
CA MET A 795 20.45 -20.17 -1.50
C MET A 795 21.87 -19.87 -0.99
N ILE A 796 22.31 -18.63 -1.20
CA ILE A 796 23.54 -18.09 -0.63
C ILE A 796 23.25 -17.68 0.82
N THR A 797 24.03 -18.24 1.75
CA THR A 797 23.87 -18.06 3.20
C THR A 797 24.76 -16.97 3.77
N THR A 798 25.86 -16.64 3.09
CA THR A 798 26.77 -15.54 3.47
C THR A 798 27.73 -15.20 2.32
N ILE A 799 28.18 -13.93 2.25
CA ILE A 799 29.14 -13.46 1.24
C ILE A 799 30.30 -12.67 1.87
N CYS A 800 31.47 -12.68 1.23
CA CYS A 800 32.56 -11.75 1.54
C CYS A 800 33.27 -11.26 0.26
N ALA A 801 33.76 -10.02 0.28
CA ALA A 801 34.49 -9.44 -0.83
C ALA A 801 35.96 -9.87 -0.82
N HIS A 802 36.49 -10.26 -1.99
CA HIS A 802 37.91 -10.56 -2.16
C HIS A 802 38.76 -9.28 -2.09
N PRO A 803 39.97 -9.31 -1.48
CA PRO A 803 40.80 -8.11 -1.30
C PRO A 803 41.19 -7.36 -2.58
N SER A 804 41.23 -8.04 -3.74
CA SER A 804 41.48 -7.39 -5.04
C SER A 804 40.31 -6.52 -5.54
N GLY A 805 39.11 -6.72 -5.01
CA GLY A 805 37.88 -6.04 -5.46
C GLY A 805 37.30 -6.58 -6.77
N ASN A 806 37.86 -7.65 -7.34
CA ASN A 806 37.38 -8.29 -8.58
C ASN A 806 36.48 -9.51 -8.34
N TRP A 807 36.40 -10.04 -7.11
CA TRP A 807 35.65 -11.25 -6.80
C TRP A 807 34.79 -11.10 -5.54
N ILE A 808 33.60 -11.71 -5.53
CA ILE A 808 32.79 -11.96 -4.33
C ILE A 808 32.80 -13.47 -4.07
N ILE A 809 33.02 -13.88 -2.82
CA ILE A 809 33.01 -15.28 -2.40
C ILE A 809 31.72 -15.54 -1.63
N ALA A 810 30.96 -16.55 -2.06
CA ALA A 810 29.63 -16.87 -1.54
C ALA A 810 29.57 -18.30 -1.00
N GLY A 811 29.02 -18.50 0.19
CA GLY A 811 28.70 -19.81 0.75
C GLY A 811 27.24 -20.17 0.50
N ARG A 812 26.95 -21.44 0.22
CA ARG A 812 25.59 -21.93 -0.07
C ARG A 812 25.07 -22.94 0.97
N GLU A 813 23.75 -23.15 1.00
CA GLU A 813 23.06 -24.07 1.93
C GLU A 813 23.51 -25.54 1.84
N ASN A 814 24.03 -25.99 0.70
CA ASN A 814 24.57 -27.35 0.56
C ASN A 814 26.05 -27.49 0.99
N GLY A 815 26.64 -26.44 1.58
CA GLY A 815 28.05 -26.44 2.01
C GLY A 815 29.07 -26.19 0.91
N SER A 816 28.64 -25.88 -0.31
CA SER A 816 29.54 -25.38 -1.36
C SER A 816 29.92 -23.91 -1.13
N VAL A 817 31.05 -23.51 -1.69
CA VAL A 817 31.51 -22.12 -1.73
C VAL A 817 32.00 -21.81 -3.13
N SER A 818 31.57 -20.68 -3.68
CA SER A 818 31.85 -20.27 -5.06
C SER A 818 32.32 -18.82 -5.15
N ALA A 819 33.05 -18.51 -6.22
CA ALA A 819 33.53 -17.19 -6.57
C ALA A 819 32.72 -16.62 -7.74
N PHE A 820 32.26 -15.39 -7.56
CA PHE A 820 31.53 -14.59 -8.54
C PHE A 820 32.42 -13.45 -9.03
N ASP A 821 32.47 -13.23 -10.34
CA ASP A 821 33.16 -12.08 -10.90
C ASP A 821 32.40 -10.78 -10.60
N VAL A 822 33.11 -9.75 -10.16
CA VAL A 822 32.52 -8.45 -9.84
C VAL A 822 32.02 -7.72 -11.09
N GLN A 823 32.56 -7.97 -12.29
CA GLN A 823 32.16 -7.26 -13.52
C GLN A 823 30.90 -7.82 -14.19
N THR A 824 30.62 -9.12 -14.03
CA THR A 824 29.46 -9.80 -14.63
C THR A 824 28.40 -10.23 -13.60
N GLY A 825 28.78 -10.45 -12.35
CA GLY A 825 27.92 -11.06 -11.33
C GLY A 825 27.61 -12.54 -11.58
N GLU A 826 28.31 -13.21 -12.49
CA GLU A 826 28.14 -14.64 -12.77
C GLU A 826 29.07 -15.51 -11.89
N GLU A 827 28.65 -16.75 -11.59
CA GLU A 827 29.50 -17.72 -10.87
C GLU A 827 30.63 -18.21 -11.79
N ALA A 828 31.86 -17.75 -11.53
CA ALA A 828 33.02 -18.10 -12.34
C ALA A 828 33.70 -19.40 -11.89
N TYR A 829 33.69 -19.73 -10.59
CA TYR A 829 34.39 -20.91 -10.08
C TYR A 829 33.88 -21.43 -8.72
N GLN A 830 33.63 -22.74 -8.61
CA GLN A 830 33.31 -23.39 -7.34
C GLN A 830 34.56 -23.79 -6.56
N ILE A 831 34.93 -22.98 -5.56
CA ILE A 831 36.09 -23.19 -4.66
C ILE A 831 35.92 -24.45 -3.80
N ILE A 832 34.70 -24.74 -3.33
CA ILE A 832 34.38 -25.87 -2.46
C ILE A 832 33.16 -26.60 -3.01
N LYS A 833 33.31 -27.90 -3.29
CA LYS A 833 32.21 -28.78 -3.72
C LYS A 833 31.21 -29.02 -2.57
N PRO A 834 29.92 -29.31 -2.86
CA PRO A 834 28.89 -29.51 -1.83
C PRO A 834 29.30 -30.48 -0.72
N MET A 835 28.98 -30.14 0.53
CA MET A 835 29.31 -30.89 1.75
C MET A 835 28.09 -31.19 2.64
N VAL A 836 26.87 -31.07 2.08
CA VAL A 836 25.55 -31.36 2.69
C VAL A 836 25.13 -30.42 3.82
N ILE A 837 26.06 -29.75 4.50
CA ILE A 837 25.78 -28.85 5.63
C ILE A 837 26.10 -27.40 5.22
N ALA A 838 25.12 -26.51 5.40
CA ALA A 838 25.19 -25.09 5.06
C ALA A 838 26.43 -24.38 5.60
N VAL A 839 27.02 -23.52 4.76
CA VAL A 839 28.04 -22.55 5.20
C VAL A 839 27.39 -21.54 6.13
N LYS A 840 28.05 -21.20 7.25
CA LYS A 840 27.61 -20.15 8.17
C LYS A 840 28.51 -18.91 8.13
N LEU A 841 29.82 -19.09 8.00
CA LEU A 841 30.79 -17.98 8.06
C LEU A 841 31.92 -18.17 7.04
N LEU A 842 32.33 -17.06 6.43
CA LEU A 842 33.52 -16.95 5.59
C LEU A 842 34.47 -15.89 6.20
N ALA A 843 35.77 -16.11 6.09
CA ALA A 843 36.79 -15.08 6.35
C ALA A 843 37.96 -15.24 5.36
N TRP A 844 38.55 -14.12 4.92
CA TRP A 844 39.66 -14.11 3.97
C TRP A 844 40.89 -13.42 4.57
N CYS A 845 42.09 -13.96 4.35
CA CYS A 845 43.34 -13.27 4.64
C CYS A 845 44.04 -12.81 3.35
N ALA A 846 44.19 -11.49 3.22
CA ALA A 846 44.80 -10.85 2.05
C ALA A 846 46.33 -11.02 1.94
N ALA A 847 47.00 -11.46 3.02
CA ALA A 847 48.46 -11.62 3.05
C ALA A 847 48.93 -12.98 2.52
N THR A 848 48.03 -13.96 2.47
CA THR A 848 48.33 -15.38 2.21
C THR A 848 47.39 -16.04 1.20
N ASP A 849 46.38 -15.30 0.70
CA ASP A 849 45.24 -15.81 -0.07
C ASP A 849 44.65 -17.09 0.52
N THR A 850 44.34 -17.03 1.83
CA THR A 850 43.70 -18.12 2.57
C THR A 850 42.28 -17.79 2.94
N LEU A 851 41.39 -18.73 2.61
CA LEU A 851 39.97 -18.72 2.94
C LEU A 851 39.72 -19.64 4.15
N ALA A 852 39.11 -19.10 5.20
CA ALA A 852 38.49 -19.86 6.27
C ALA A 852 36.98 -19.98 6.03
N VAL A 853 36.43 -21.17 6.22
CA VAL A 853 35.00 -21.49 6.05
C VAL A 853 34.54 -22.28 7.26
N CYS A 854 33.42 -21.88 7.87
CA CYS A 854 32.73 -22.64 8.92
C CYS A 854 31.31 -23.00 8.49
N ASP A 855 30.89 -24.24 8.79
CA ASP A 855 29.51 -24.71 8.58
C ASP A 855 28.62 -24.52 9.82
N THR A 856 27.30 -24.71 9.65
CA THR A 856 26.33 -24.64 10.75
C THR A 856 26.53 -25.73 11.81
N ALA A 857 27.16 -26.86 11.45
CA ALA A 857 27.58 -27.91 12.38
C ALA A 857 28.87 -27.56 13.17
N SER A 858 29.34 -26.30 13.08
CA SER A 858 30.49 -25.74 13.79
C SER A 858 31.83 -26.41 13.46
N ARG A 859 31.93 -27.01 12.26
CA ARG A 859 33.19 -27.47 11.68
C ARG A 859 33.77 -26.33 10.84
N PHE A 860 35.05 -26.02 11.05
CA PHE A 860 35.77 -25.01 10.28
C PHE A 860 36.96 -25.61 9.54
N SER A 861 37.32 -25.01 8.41
CA SER A 861 38.50 -25.37 7.64
C SER A 861 39.16 -24.14 7.00
N VAL A 862 40.49 -24.16 6.92
CA VAL A 862 41.29 -23.15 6.22
C VAL A 862 41.97 -23.80 5.02
N ARG A 863 42.00 -23.11 3.87
CA ARG A 863 42.70 -23.52 2.66
C ARG A 863 43.25 -22.30 1.92
N SER A 864 44.35 -22.43 1.20
CA SER A 864 44.75 -21.42 0.23
C SER A 864 43.88 -21.52 -1.03
N ALA A 865 43.44 -20.38 -1.53
CA ALA A 865 42.64 -20.22 -2.74
C ALA A 865 43.09 -18.92 -3.41
N SER A 866 43.94 -19.03 -4.44
CA SER A 866 44.54 -17.88 -5.13
C SER A 866 44.10 -17.83 -6.58
N VAL A 867 44.10 -16.64 -7.17
CA VAL A 867 43.76 -16.42 -8.59
C VAL A 867 45.03 -16.14 -9.37
N SER A 868 45.17 -16.76 -10.53
CA SER A 868 46.33 -16.55 -11.41
C SER A 868 46.23 -15.25 -12.21
N ALA A 869 47.31 -14.87 -12.91
CA ALA A 869 47.28 -13.72 -13.83
C ALA A 869 46.46 -13.94 -15.11
N GLU A 870 45.91 -15.15 -15.30
CA GLU A 870 45.00 -15.54 -16.38
C GLU A 870 43.58 -15.84 -15.81
N ASP A 871 43.27 -15.28 -14.63
CA ASP A 871 42.04 -15.45 -13.83
C ASP A 871 41.66 -16.90 -13.44
N GLU A 872 42.49 -17.91 -13.77
CA GLU A 872 42.31 -19.28 -13.28
C GLU A 872 42.42 -19.38 -11.75
N TRP A 873 41.46 -20.05 -11.12
CA TRP A 873 41.45 -20.34 -9.67
C TRP A 873 42.32 -21.54 -9.28
N ARG A 874 43.17 -21.36 -8.26
CA ARG A 874 44.08 -22.39 -7.72
C ARG A 874 43.80 -22.60 -6.24
N VAL A 875 43.09 -23.70 -5.94
CA VAL A 875 42.60 -24.05 -4.59
C VAL A 875 43.33 -25.28 -4.05
N ALA A 876 43.91 -25.16 -2.86
CA ALA A 876 44.59 -26.27 -2.18
C ALA A 876 43.63 -27.14 -1.35
N LYS A 877 44.13 -28.30 -0.91
CA LYS A 877 43.52 -29.06 0.19
C LYS A 877 43.54 -28.22 1.48
N PRO A 878 42.59 -28.42 2.41
CA PRO A 878 42.61 -27.70 3.68
C PRO A 878 43.89 -27.97 4.47
N THR A 879 44.51 -26.90 4.96
CA THR A 879 45.75 -26.92 5.77
C THR A 879 45.44 -27.07 7.26
N LEU A 880 44.33 -26.48 7.70
CA LEU A 880 43.79 -26.60 9.06
C LEU A 880 42.30 -27.00 8.96
N SER A 881 41.87 -27.87 9.87
CA SER A 881 40.45 -28.21 10.06
C SER A 881 40.16 -28.54 11.51
N GLY A 882 39.07 -28.02 12.06
CA GLY A 882 38.64 -28.26 13.43
C GLY A 882 37.12 -28.33 13.57
N LYS A 883 36.65 -28.71 14.76
CA LYS A 883 35.23 -28.64 15.12
C LYS A 883 35.08 -28.10 16.54
N MET A 884 34.21 -27.11 16.69
CA MET A 884 33.85 -26.55 17.99
C MET A 884 32.65 -27.31 18.58
N ASN A 885 32.59 -27.38 19.92
CA ASN A 885 31.46 -27.96 20.65
C ASN A 885 30.24 -27.02 20.76
N ARG A 886 30.35 -25.81 20.19
CA ARG A 886 29.39 -24.71 20.26
C ARG A 886 29.33 -23.95 18.93
N PRO A 887 28.20 -23.30 18.59
CA PRO A 887 28.09 -22.46 17.41
C PRO A 887 29.20 -21.42 17.31
N VAL A 888 29.98 -21.47 16.23
CA VAL A 888 30.94 -20.41 15.90
C VAL A 888 30.16 -19.15 15.54
N GLN A 889 30.48 -18.03 16.20
CA GLN A 889 29.83 -16.73 15.97
C GLN A 889 30.74 -15.75 15.24
N GLN A 890 32.07 -15.93 15.33
CA GLN A 890 33.04 -15.12 14.58
C GLN A 890 34.28 -15.94 14.21
N MET A 891 34.80 -15.70 13.00
CA MET A 891 36.16 -16.04 12.60
C MET A 891 36.92 -14.76 12.27
N LEU A 892 38.22 -14.70 12.58
CA LEU A 892 39.09 -13.56 12.27
C LEU A 892 40.52 -14.07 12.02
N PHE A 893 41.16 -13.63 10.93
CA PHE A 893 42.59 -13.85 10.71
C PHE A 893 43.42 -12.71 11.30
N ASP A 894 44.65 -13.01 11.73
CA ASP A 894 45.65 -11.97 11.96
C ASP A 894 46.11 -11.33 10.62
N PRO A 895 46.67 -10.10 10.63
CA PRO A 895 47.08 -9.41 9.41
C PRO A 895 48.18 -10.11 8.60
N SER A 896 48.89 -11.09 9.17
CA SER A 896 49.91 -11.91 8.48
C SER A 896 49.44 -13.32 8.06
N GLY A 897 48.20 -13.71 8.38
CA GLY A 897 47.63 -15.01 8.00
C GLY A 897 48.26 -16.23 8.71
N ARG A 898 49.05 -16.01 9.76
CA ARG A 898 49.67 -17.06 10.59
C ARG A 898 48.66 -17.65 11.58
N PHE A 899 47.71 -16.85 12.05
CA PHE A 899 46.77 -17.21 13.11
C PHE A 899 45.32 -17.00 12.69
N LEU A 900 44.46 -17.93 13.12
CA LEU A 900 43.00 -17.83 13.02
C LEU A 900 42.39 -17.84 14.43
N LEU A 901 41.60 -16.83 14.74
CA LEU A 901 40.70 -16.79 15.89
C LEU A 901 39.34 -17.40 15.51
N VAL A 902 38.84 -18.31 16.33
CA VAL A 902 37.51 -18.92 16.23
C VAL A 902 36.79 -18.67 17.55
N SER A 903 35.72 -17.87 17.53
CA SER A 903 34.98 -17.42 18.72
C SER A 903 33.58 -18.05 18.77
N THR A 904 33.16 -18.49 19.95
CA THR A 904 31.86 -19.12 20.26
C THR A 904 31.19 -18.44 21.46
N ASP A 905 29.98 -18.86 21.80
CA ASP A 905 29.23 -18.40 22.98
C ASP A 905 29.97 -18.65 24.32
N ALA A 906 30.72 -19.74 24.42
CA ALA A 906 31.37 -20.17 25.66
C ALA A 906 32.90 -20.01 25.69
N LEU A 907 33.55 -19.87 24.53
CA LEU A 907 35.02 -19.88 24.42
C LEU A 907 35.55 -19.23 23.13
N ASP A 908 36.72 -18.61 23.26
CA ASP A 908 37.54 -18.08 22.17
C ASP A 908 38.80 -18.96 22.02
N GLU A 909 39.12 -19.39 20.80
CA GLU A 909 40.34 -20.17 20.52
C GLU A 909 41.18 -19.56 19.39
N VAL A 910 42.50 -19.51 19.59
CA VAL A 910 43.46 -19.13 18.54
C VAL A 910 44.21 -20.36 18.06
N TRP A 911 44.29 -20.51 16.73
CA TRP A 911 44.90 -21.63 16.03
C TRP A 911 46.02 -21.16 15.10
N SER A 912 47.13 -21.89 15.05
CA SER A 912 48.16 -21.74 14.01
C SER A 912 47.62 -22.29 12.69
N VAL A 913 47.66 -21.45 11.65
CA VAL A 913 47.32 -21.84 10.27
C VAL A 913 48.46 -22.64 9.63
N ILE A 914 49.70 -22.45 10.10
CA ILE A 914 50.91 -23.09 9.59
C ILE A 914 51.13 -24.45 10.25
N ASP A 915 51.05 -24.51 11.58
CA ASP A 915 51.31 -25.74 12.36
C ASP A 915 50.06 -26.61 12.54
N ALA A 916 48.88 -26.10 12.15
CA ALA A 916 47.57 -26.70 12.34
C ALA A 916 47.19 -27.02 13.81
N THR A 917 47.87 -26.39 14.77
CA THR A 917 47.66 -26.60 16.22
C THR A 917 46.91 -25.44 16.88
N ARG A 918 46.15 -25.73 17.94
CA ARG A 918 45.54 -24.71 18.80
C ARG A 918 46.59 -24.16 19.77
N ILE A 919 46.75 -22.83 19.77
CA ILE A 919 47.76 -22.11 20.58
C ILE A 919 47.15 -21.59 21.88
N GLY A 920 46.00 -20.89 21.79
CA GLY A 920 45.38 -20.18 22.91
C GLY A 920 43.91 -20.55 23.08
N VAL A 921 43.43 -20.54 24.33
CA VAL A 921 42.03 -20.75 24.70
C VAL A 921 41.65 -19.78 25.82
N ARG A 922 40.54 -19.05 25.65
CA ARG A 922 39.92 -18.21 26.67
C ARG A 922 38.48 -18.70 26.91
N PRO A 923 38.11 -19.15 28.11
CA PRO A 923 36.70 -19.34 28.46
C PRO A 923 36.02 -17.97 28.60
N ARG A 924 34.73 -17.89 28.25
CA ARG A 924 33.91 -16.67 28.39
C ARG A 924 32.95 -16.82 29.57
N GLU A 925 32.92 -15.83 30.45
CA GLU A 925 32.01 -15.79 31.61
C GLU A 925 31.09 -14.56 31.53
N GLY A 926 29.77 -14.80 31.51
CA GLY A 926 28.74 -13.82 31.86
C GLY A 926 28.40 -12.68 30.88
N SER A 927 29.28 -12.31 29.94
CA SER A 927 28.99 -11.22 28.98
C SER A 927 27.81 -11.52 28.07
N LYS A 928 27.03 -10.48 27.72
CA LYS A 928 25.88 -10.57 26.82
C LYS A 928 26.24 -10.36 25.35
N SER A 929 27.29 -9.60 25.06
CA SER A 929 27.63 -9.19 23.69
C SER A 929 29.11 -8.84 23.52
N TRP A 930 29.72 -9.33 22.43
CA TRP A 930 31.14 -9.12 22.16
C TRP A 930 31.48 -9.09 20.66
N ARG A 931 32.59 -8.46 20.31
CA ARG A 931 33.23 -8.51 18.99
C ARG A 931 34.74 -8.50 19.14
N TRP A 932 35.43 -9.31 18.34
CA TRP A 932 36.88 -9.26 18.17
C TRP A 932 37.24 -8.48 16.90
N ILE A 933 38.29 -7.66 16.94
CA ILE A 933 38.92 -7.03 15.76
C ILE A 933 40.45 -7.05 15.88
N ASN A 934 41.15 -6.91 14.75
CA ASN A 934 42.59 -6.64 14.75
C ASN A 934 42.85 -5.21 15.26
N HIS A 935 43.89 -5.02 16.07
CA HIS A 935 44.22 -3.71 16.63
C HIS A 935 44.70 -2.74 15.53
N PRO A 936 43.99 -1.62 15.24
CA PRO A 936 44.21 -0.85 14.01
C PRO A 936 45.61 -0.25 13.85
N ALA A 937 46.31 0.04 14.96
CA ALA A 937 47.67 0.57 14.95
C ALA A 937 48.78 -0.48 15.21
N SER A 938 48.43 -1.73 15.58
CA SER A 938 49.38 -2.68 16.18
C SER A 938 49.09 -4.12 15.73
N PRO A 939 49.57 -4.56 14.54
CA PRO A 939 49.08 -5.78 13.89
C PRO A 939 49.33 -7.10 14.65
N GLY A 940 50.22 -7.13 15.64
CA GLY A 940 50.40 -8.28 16.54
C GLY A 940 49.35 -8.42 17.65
N ASN A 941 48.45 -7.45 17.78
CA ASN A 941 47.46 -7.38 18.86
C ASN A 941 46.01 -7.52 18.34
N LEU A 942 45.18 -8.09 19.19
CA LEU A 942 43.72 -8.13 19.09
C LEU A 942 43.09 -7.08 20.01
N LEU A 943 41.90 -6.60 19.62
CA LEU A 943 40.96 -5.93 20.50
C LEU A 943 39.72 -6.81 20.66
N LEU A 944 39.32 -7.04 21.91
CA LEU A 944 38.02 -7.56 22.29
C LEU A 944 37.20 -6.40 22.83
N ILE A 945 36.05 -6.12 22.22
CA ILE A 945 35.04 -5.24 22.78
C ILE A 945 34.02 -6.17 23.44
N GLU A 946 33.82 -6.04 24.75
CA GLU A 946 32.94 -6.90 25.56
C GLU A 946 32.02 -6.01 26.41
N ASP A 947 30.72 -6.04 26.08
CA ASP A 947 29.69 -5.11 26.52
C ASP A 947 30.13 -3.63 26.45
N SER A 948 30.58 -3.02 27.55
CA SER A 948 31.03 -1.60 27.61
C SER A 948 32.55 -1.40 27.82
N HIS A 949 33.36 -2.43 27.63
CA HIS A 949 34.81 -2.40 27.87
C HIS A 949 35.61 -2.86 26.64
N VAL A 950 36.82 -2.32 26.49
CA VAL A 950 37.78 -2.73 25.46
C VAL A 950 38.99 -3.38 26.12
N HIS A 951 39.31 -4.59 25.70
CA HIS A 951 40.43 -5.38 26.18
C HIS A 951 41.43 -5.65 25.05
N MET A 952 42.72 -5.49 25.32
CA MET A 952 43.79 -5.77 24.36
C MET A 952 44.38 -7.15 24.63
N PHE A 953 44.64 -7.93 23.58
CA PHE A 953 45.22 -9.28 23.67
C PHE A 953 46.37 -9.47 22.68
N ALA A 954 47.33 -10.33 23.02
CA ALA A 954 48.39 -10.74 22.09
C ALA A 954 47.95 -11.93 21.23
N TRP A 955 48.19 -11.88 19.91
CA TRP A 955 47.84 -12.99 19.00
C TRP A 955 48.55 -14.30 19.34
N GLU A 956 49.81 -14.24 19.77
CA GLU A 956 50.69 -15.43 19.90
C GLU A 956 50.40 -16.28 21.15
N SER A 957 49.50 -15.83 22.04
CA SER A 957 49.22 -16.47 23.34
C SER A 957 47.75 -16.36 23.79
N LEU A 958 46.96 -15.45 23.19
CA LEU A 958 45.68 -14.97 23.70
C LEU A 958 45.76 -14.44 25.16
N SER A 959 46.92 -13.93 25.58
CA SER A 959 47.09 -13.27 26.88
C SER A 959 46.69 -11.79 26.82
N GLN A 960 45.98 -11.31 27.83
CA GLN A 960 45.54 -9.91 27.96
C GLN A 960 46.76 -8.99 28.20
N ILE A 961 46.82 -7.87 27.48
CA ILE A 961 47.86 -6.83 27.55
C ILE A 961 47.33 -5.59 28.30
N SER A 962 46.05 -5.26 28.11
CA SER A 962 45.39 -4.15 28.80
C SER A 962 45.18 -4.46 30.30
N PRO A 963 44.86 -3.46 31.14
CA PRO A 963 44.46 -3.70 32.52
C PRO A 963 43.39 -4.80 32.65
N PRO A 964 43.33 -5.57 33.76
CA PRO A 964 42.42 -6.71 33.91
C PRO A 964 40.94 -6.34 33.71
N GLN A 965 40.55 -5.15 34.16
CA GLN A 965 39.19 -4.60 34.07
C GLN A 965 38.84 -4.05 32.67
N GLY A 966 39.79 -4.02 31.73
CA GLY A 966 39.63 -3.39 30.42
C GLY A 966 39.71 -1.86 30.48
N ILE A 967 39.58 -1.24 29.32
CA ILE A 967 39.42 0.22 29.14
C ILE A 967 37.92 0.50 29.08
N ALA A 968 37.39 1.28 30.02
CA ALA A 968 35.95 1.57 30.06
C ALA A 968 35.54 2.57 28.96
N LEU A 969 34.49 2.24 28.20
CA LEU A 969 33.88 3.13 27.21
C LEU A 969 32.89 4.08 27.90
N LEU A 970 33.34 5.30 28.22
CA LEU A 970 32.49 6.32 28.82
C LEU A 970 31.59 6.94 27.74
N SER A 971 30.27 6.86 27.89
CA SER A 971 29.29 7.53 27.04
C SER A 971 28.28 8.27 27.89
N GLY A 972 27.82 9.43 27.42
CA GLY A 972 26.88 10.30 28.13
C GLY A 972 25.43 9.81 28.13
N GLY A 973 25.20 8.49 28.18
CA GLY A 973 23.86 7.90 28.14
C GLY A 973 23.77 6.37 28.16
N ILE A 974 24.87 5.62 28.01
CA ILE A 974 24.83 4.15 28.10
C ILE A 974 24.68 3.70 29.56
N ARG A 975 23.59 2.97 29.83
CA ARG A 975 23.45 2.08 31.00
C ARG A 975 23.80 0.64 30.55
N SER A 976 24.14 -0.23 31.50
CA SER A 976 24.70 -1.59 31.29
C SER A 976 23.73 -2.65 30.70
N GLU A 977 22.88 -2.25 29.75
CA GLU A 977 21.86 -3.09 29.11
C GLU A 977 21.84 -2.95 27.57
N ALA A 978 22.63 -2.04 27.00
CA ALA A 978 22.82 -1.97 25.55
C ALA A 978 23.69 -3.15 25.08
N THR A 979 23.36 -3.71 23.90
CA THR A 979 24.10 -4.83 23.31
C THR A 979 25.00 -4.34 22.17
N LEU A 980 26.16 -4.97 22.01
CA LEU A 980 27.12 -4.67 20.95
C LEU A 980 26.70 -5.32 19.62
N ASP A 981 26.48 -4.53 18.58
CA ASP A 981 26.06 -5.00 17.25
C ASP A 981 27.26 -5.11 16.29
N TYR A 982 27.88 -3.97 15.99
CA TYR A 982 28.89 -3.84 14.94
C TYR A 982 30.08 -3.02 15.41
N VAL A 983 31.29 -3.43 15.02
CA VAL A 983 32.54 -2.71 15.32
C VAL A 983 33.45 -2.73 14.09
N ALA A 984 33.95 -1.57 13.67
CA ALA A 984 34.97 -1.47 12.62
C ALA A 984 35.87 -0.23 12.79
N PRO A 985 37.16 -0.31 12.44
CA PRO A 985 38.00 0.87 12.32
C PRO A 985 37.65 1.68 11.05
N SER A 986 37.83 2.99 11.16
CA SER A 986 38.01 3.90 10.01
C SER A 986 39.20 3.45 9.15
N ARG A 987 39.15 3.65 7.83
CA ARG A 987 40.20 3.19 6.88
C ARG A 987 41.58 3.84 7.12
N ASN A 988 41.63 4.95 7.86
CA ASN A 988 42.87 5.63 8.25
C ASN A 988 43.37 5.22 9.66
N ASN A 989 42.67 4.29 10.31
CA ASN A 989 42.94 3.76 11.66
C ASN A 989 43.00 4.81 12.78
N ARG A 990 42.37 5.98 12.62
CA ARG A 990 42.28 7.04 13.66
C ARG A 990 41.11 6.82 14.61
N ASN A 991 39.94 6.52 14.06
CA ASN A 991 38.70 6.32 14.80
C ASN A 991 38.27 4.85 14.77
N LEU A 992 37.79 4.34 15.89
CA LEU A 992 37.07 3.09 16.02
C LEU A 992 35.57 3.40 16.06
N CYS A 993 34.81 2.88 15.10
CA CYS A 993 33.36 2.99 15.06
C CYS A 993 32.73 1.81 15.78
N ILE A 994 31.87 2.10 16.76
CA ILE A 994 31.12 1.11 17.54
C ILE A 994 29.62 1.41 17.39
N ARG A 995 28.83 0.39 17.07
CA ARG A 995 27.35 0.42 17.11
C ARG A 995 26.83 -0.42 18.27
N PHE A 996 25.95 0.18 19.06
CA PHE A 996 25.20 -0.48 20.12
C PHE A 996 23.73 -0.63 19.70
N SER A 997 23.23 -1.85 19.66
CA SER A 997 21.82 -2.14 19.39
C SER A 997 20.91 -1.78 20.56
N LYS A 998 19.75 -1.20 20.21
CA LYS A 998 18.67 -0.77 21.10
C LYS A 998 18.15 -1.92 21.98
N HIS A 999 18.12 -1.72 23.29
CA HIS A 999 17.32 -2.57 24.19
C HIS A 999 15.84 -2.12 24.13
N PRO A 1000 14.83 -3.02 24.06
CA PRO A 1000 13.45 -2.64 23.72
C PRO A 1000 12.82 -1.52 24.56
N ASN A 1001 13.21 -1.41 25.82
CA ASN A 1001 12.65 -0.45 26.78
C ASN A 1001 13.32 0.93 26.79
N ASN A 1002 14.39 1.16 26.00
CA ASN A 1002 15.13 2.43 25.99
C ASN A 1002 15.05 3.11 24.60
N LYS A 1003 14.79 4.43 24.60
CA LYS A 1003 14.64 5.25 23.38
C LYS A 1003 15.77 6.28 23.17
N GLU A 1004 16.65 6.50 24.15
CA GLU A 1004 17.56 7.67 24.17
C GLU A 1004 19.06 7.32 24.12
N SER A 1005 19.42 6.03 24.10
CA SER A 1005 20.82 5.59 23.99
C SER A 1005 21.43 5.93 22.62
N PRO A 1006 22.70 6.38 22.53
CA PRO A 1006 23.35 6.66 21.24
C PRO A 1006 23.67 5.37 20.50
N GLU A 1007 23.15 5.22 19.28
CA GLU A 1007 23.33 3.99 18.49
C GLU A 1007 24.74 3.86 17.91
N ILE A 1008 25.37 4.95 17.44
CA ILE A 1008 26.73 4.91 16.88
C ILE A 1008 27.66 5.87 17.63
N GLN A 1009 28.87 5.40 17.94
CA GLN A 1009 29.90 6.14 18.68
C GLN A 1009 31.28 5.99 18.03
N LEU A 1010 32.05 7.08 18.01
CA LEU A 1010 33.39 7.13 17.41
C LEU A 1010 34.45 7.38 18.49
N TYR A 1011 35.32 6.41 18.74
CA TYR A 1011 36.39 6.48 19.75
C TYR A 1011 37.77 6.64 19.10
N PRO A 1012 38.68 7.50 19.60
CA PRO A 1012 40.05 7.55 19.08
C PRO A 1012 40.80 6.25 19.37
N VAL A 1013 41.42 5.67 18.34
CA VAL A 1013 42.34 4.52 18.49
C VAL A 1013 43.52 4.89 19.39
N SER A 1014 43.95 6.15 19.40
CA SER A 1014 45.00 6.66 20.30
C SER A 1014 44.66 6.50 21.78
N SER A 1015 43.41 6.73 22.20
CA SER A 1015 42.93 6.50 23.58
C SER A 1015 42.64 5.03 23.91
N ILE A 1016 42.78 4.12 22.94
CA ILE A 1016 42.67 2.67 23.15
C ILE A 1016 44.06 2.01 23.12
N THR A 1017 45.05 2.67 22.50
CA THR A 1017 46.42 2.12 22.32
C THR A 1017 47.31 2.33 23.54
N ASP A 1018 47.04 3.35 24.37
CA ASP A 1018 47.84 3.63 25.58
C ASP A 1018 47.39 2.74 26.75
N LEU A 1019 48.30 1.87 27.19
CA LEU A 1019 48.11 0.88 28.26
C LEU A 1019 47.87 1.49 29.65
N GLN A 1020 48.08 2.80 29.85
CA GLN A 1020 47.72 3.50 31.09
C GLN A 1020 46.29 4.08 31.07
N THR A 1021 45.54 3.91 29.98
CA THR A 1021 44.18 4.44 29.86
C THR A 1021 43.17 3.55 30.57
N GLU A 1022 42.62 4.00 31.70
CA GLU A 1022 41.52 3.32 32.38
C GLU A 1022 40.16 3.54 31.69
N SER A 1023 39.99 4.64 30.96
CA SER A 1023 38.74 4.97 30.26
C SER A 1023 38.91 5.84 29.02
N ALA A 1024 38.09 5.59 28.00
CA ALA A 1024 38.05 6.35 26.74
C ALA A 1024 36.70 7.06 26.57
N ASN A 1025 36.73 8.26 25.98
CA ASN A 1025 35.54 9.06 25.65
C ASN A 1025 35.35 9.12 24.12
N PRO A 1026 34.10 9.15 23.61
CA PRO A 1026 33.84 9.27 22.19
C PRO A 1026 34.12 10.70 21.71
N THR A 1027 34.67 10.81 20.51
CA THR A 1027 34.78 12.08 19.75
C THR A 1027 33.45 12.54 19.17
N THR A 1028 32.51 11.61 18.96
CA THR A 1028 31.18 11.88 18.41
C THR A 1028 30.22 10.77 18.82
N GLU A 1029 29.02 11.16 19.29
CA GLU A 1029 27.88 10.28 19.58
C GLU A 1029 26.74 10.63 18.63
N TYR A 1030 26.26 9.67 17.82
CA TYR A 1030 25.09 9.85 16.97
C TYR A 1030 23.85 9.28 17.66
N LYS A 1031 23.05 10.18 18.26
CA LYS A 1031 21.84 9.86 19.05
C LYS A 1031 20.55 9.72 18.25
N THR A 1032 20.48 10.33 17.07
CA THR A 1032 19.23 10.46 16.28
C THR A 1032 19.03 9.38 15.22
N LEU A 1033 19.97 8.44 15.08
CA LEU A 1033 19.85 7.29 14.17
C LEU A 1033 19.05 6.13 14.74
N THR A 1034 18.85 6.12 16.08
CA THR A 1034 18.31 5.00 16.86
C THR A 1034 17.03 4.39 16.28
N GLY A 1035 17.19 3.26 15.60
CA GLY A 1035 16.08 2.51 14.98
C GLY A 1035 15.77 2.87 13.52
N GLN A 1036 16.50 3.80 12.90
CA GLN A 1036 16.49 3.99 11.44
C GLN A 1036 17.41 2.99 10.72
N ILE A 1037 18.41 2.42 11.40
CA ILE A 1037 19.38 1.49 10.80
C ILE A 1037 18.90 0.04 10.91
N LYS A 1038 18.66 -0.60 9.76
CA LYS A 1038 18.30 -2.02 9.68
C LYS A 1038 19.53 -2.93 9.74
N THR A 1039 20.56 -2.64 8.95
CA THR A 1039 21.76 -3.50 8.82
C THR A 1039 22.98 -2.64 8.48
N VAL A 1040 24.14 -2.90 9.10
CA VAL A 1040 25.40 -2.25 8.69
C VAL A 1040 25.99 -3.01 7.51
N ILE A 1041 26.33 -2.30 6.43
CA ILE A 1041 26.84 -2.87 5.18
C ILE A 1041 28.38 -2.96 5.18
N GLY A 1042 29.06 -1.98 5.80
CA GLY A 1042 30.52 -1.98 5.93
C GLY A 1042 31.11 -0.57 6.00
N VAL A 1043 32.43 -0.45 5.83
CA VAL A 1043 33.14 0.84 5.77
C VAL A 1043 33.82 1.01 4.41
N TYR A 1044 33.53 2.12 3.72
CA TYR A 1044 34.16 2.47 2.45
C TYR A 1044 34.78 3.87 2.50
N LYS A 1045 36.09 3.95 2.23
CA LYS A 1045 36.89 5.17 2.36
C LYS A 1045 36.73 5.77 3.78
N THR A 1046 36.01 6.88 3.92
CA THR A 1046 35.74 7.59 5.18
C THR A 1046 34.28 7.45 5.65
N LYS A 1047 33.45 6.70 4.89
CA LYS A 1047 32.02 6.56 5.09
C LYS A 1047 31.69 5.17 5.66
N LEU A 1048 30.92 5.13 6.74
CA LEU A 1048 30.17 3.94 7.16
C LEU A 1048 28.95 3.81 6.24
N LEU A 1049 28.73 2.62 5.70
CA LEU A 1049 27.59 2.26 4.86
C LEU A 1049 26.61 1.41 5.64
N PHE A 1050 25.31 1.69 5.50
CA PHE A 1050 24.25 0.96 6.17
C PHE A 1050 22.95 0.97 5.36
N LEU A 1051 22.08 0.00 5.61
CA LEU A 1051 20.73 -0.09 5.09
C LEU A 1051 19.76 0.53 6.10
N ASP A 1052 18.92 1.47 5.68
CA ASP A 1052 17.86 2.03 6.53
C ASP A 1052 16.59 1.14 6.56
N VAL A 1053 15.70 1.37 7.52
CA VAL A 1053 14.45 0.60 7.66
C VAL A 1053 13.47 0.78 6.50
N HIS A 1054 13.64 1.80 5.67
CA HIS A 1054 12.87 2.03 4.44
C HIS A 1054 13.53 1.41 3.20
N GLY A 1055 14.66 0.71 3.37
CA GLY A 1055 15.37 -0.02 2.33
C GLY A 1055 16.43 0.80 1.57
N TRP A 1056 16.76 2.01 2.01
CA TRP A 1056 17.81 2.82 1.37
C TRP A 1056 19.21 2.42 1.84
N VAL A 1057 20.13 2.28 0.90
CA VAL A 1057 21.58 2.25 1.14
C VAL A 1057 22.04 3.69 1.42
N CYS A 1058 22.57 3.87 2.61
CA CYS A 1058 22.91 5.15 3.22
C CYS A 1058 24.40 5.22 3.57
N SER A 1059 24.91 6.44 3.69
CA SER A 1059 26.28 6.70 4.15
C SER A 1059 26.36 7.79 5.22
N LEU A 1060 27.20 7.55 6.23
CA LEU A 1060 27.57 8.49 7.30
C LEU A 1060 29.09 8.62 7.38
N ASN A 1061 29.62 9.84 7.56
CA ASN A 1061 31.05 10.04 7.71
C ASN A 1061 31.53 9.66 9.12
N ILE A 1062 32.64 8.91 9.19
CA ILE A 1062 33.24 8.45 10.45
C ILE A 1062 34.67 8.99 10.68
N ASP A 1063 35.16 9.85 9.78
CA ASP A 1063 36.45 10.54 9.90
C ASP A 1063 36.33 12.05 10.16
N SER A 1064 35.11 12.60 10.21
CA SER A 1064 34.88 14.00 10.59
C SER A 1064 35.12 14.20 12.09
N SER A 1065 35.85 15.26 12.45
CA SER A 1065 36.02 15.70 13.85
C SER A 1065 34.83 16.50 14.39
N VAL A 1066 33.71 16.46 13.68
CA VAL A 1066 32.45 17.15 13.97
C VAL A 1066 31.35 16.20 13.54
N ALA A 1067 30.31 16.03 14.36
CA ALA A 1067 29.12 15.28 13.99
C ALA A 1067 28.46 15.90 12.75
N GLU A 1068 28.15 15.08 11.75
CA GLU A 1068 27.40 15.56 10.58
C GLU A 1068 25.97 15.96 10.99
N SER A 1069 25.34 16.85 10.24
CA SER A 1069 23.97 17.32 10.50
C SER A 1069 22.88 16.32 10.05
N GLY A 1070 23.29 15.18 9.50
CA GLY A 1070 22.44 14.18 8.87
C GLY A 1070 23.28 13.07 8.22
N TYR A 1071 22.62 12.17 7.51
CA TYR A 1071 23.24 11.13 6.68
C TYR A 1071 22.79 11.27 5.22
N SER A 1072 23.47 10.60 4.28
CA SER A 1072 23.11 10.66 2.86
C SER A 1072 22.55 9.34 2.32
N ARG A 1073 21.39 9.38 1.66
CA ARG A 1073 20.77 8.28 0.91
C ARG A 1073 21.29 8.22 -0.53
N HIS A 1074 21.58 7.03 -1.03
CA HIS A 1074 22.18 6.79 -2.36
C HIS A 1074 21.22 6.07 -3.32
N PHE A 1075 20.81 4.87 -2.97
CA PHE A 1075 19.86 4.04 -3.72
C PHE A 1075 19.06 3.16 -2.77
N PHE A 1076 18.07 2.40 -3.25
CA PHE A 1076 17.27 1.50 -2.43
C PHE A 1076 17.26 0.07 -2.96
N ILE A 1077 17.09 -0.89 -2.05
CA ILE A 1077 16.90 -2.31 -2.38
C ILE A 1077 15.39 -2.60 -2.48
N PRO A 1078 14.89 -3.24 -3.56
CA PRO A 1078 13.48 -3.56 -3.74
C PRO A 1078 12.98 -4.49 -2.63
N PHE A 1079 11.77 -4.24 -2.10
CA PHE A 1079 11.21 -5.07 -1.02
C PHE A 1079 10.93 -6.53 -1.45
N SER A 1080 10.70 -6.79 -2.74
CA SER A 1080 10.60 -8.16 -3.29
C SER A 1080 11.89 -8.98 -3.19
N TRP A 1081 13.05 -8.37 -2.89
CA TRP A 1081 14.35 -9.05 -2.82
C TRP A 1081 14.76 -9.49 -1.40
N TYR A 1082 13.95 -9.21 -0.37
CA TYR A 1082 14.26 -9.57 1.02
C TYR A 1082 13.85 -11.04 1.30
N ASN A 1083 14.79 -11.83 1.81
CA ASN A 1083 14.54 -13.21 2.26
C ASN A 1083 14.28 -13.21 3.78
N VAL A 1084 13.71 -14.27 4.35
CA VAL A 1084 13.44 -14.35 5.81
C VAL A 1084 14.72 -14.30 6.65
N GLY A 1085 15.84 -14.81 6.12
CA GLY A 1085 17.16 -14.73 6.77
C GLY A 1085 17.77 -13.32 6.85
N GLY A 1086 17.18 -12.31 6.20
CA GLY A 1086 17.74 -10.97 6.06
C GLY A 1086 18.40 -10.73 4.71
N LEU A 1087 19.35 -9.80 4.66
CA LEU A 1087 20.15 -9.45 3.47
C LEU A 1087 21.64 -9.46 3.83
N GLU A 1088 22.41 -10.36 3.20
CA GLU A 1088 23.87 -10.41 3.31
C GLU A 1088 24.51 -9.48 2.29
N PHE A 1089 25.41 -8.60 2.74
CA PHE A 1089 26.10 -7.60 1.92
C PHE A 1089 27.62 -7.75 1.98
N ALA A 1090 28.30 -7.37 0.90
CA ALA A 1090 29.75 -7.18 0.89
C ALA A 1090 30.13 -5.89 0.14
N VAL A 1091 31.20 -5.23 0.58
CA VAL A 1091 31.71 -4.00 -0.05
C VAL A 1091 33.09 -4.24 -0.62
N THR A 1092 33.24 -4.07 -1.93
CA THR A 1092 34.54 -4.18 -2.60
C THR A 1092 35.46 -2.99 -2.24
N CYS A 1093 36.77 -3.19 -2.29
CA CYS A 1093 37.74 -2.10 -2.08
C CYS A 1093 37.60 -0.95 -3.10
N ASN A 1094 36.97 -1.24 -4.24
CA ASN A 1094 36.68 -0.36 -5.37
C ASN A 1094 35.37 0.46 -5.18
N GLY A 1095 34.54 0.10 -4.20
CA GLY A 1095 33.30 0.83 -3.87
C GLY A 1095 32.02 0.29 -4.50
N SER A 1096 32.09 -0.82 -5.23
CA SER A 1096 30.89 -1.57 -5.64
C SER A 1096 30.32 -2.32 -4.44
N VAL A 1097 29.01 -2.29 -4.28
CA VAL A 1097 28.28 -2.99 -3.20
C VAL A 1097 27.65 -4.26 -3.78
N ALA A 1098 27.93 -5.40 -3.17
CA ALA A 1098 27.35 -6.69 -3.52
C ALA A 1098 26.28 -7.11 -2.50
N LEU A 1099 25.26 -7.81 -2.96
CA LEU A 1099 24.10 -8.29 -2.22
C LEU A 1099 23.81 -9.74 -2.63
N ALA A 1100 23.67 -10.64 -1.66
CA ALA A 1100 23.16 -11.99 -1.92
C ALA A 1100 21.63 -11.95 -2.07
N ARG A 1101 21.09 -12.53 -3.15
CA ARG A 1101 19.64 -12.69 -3.38
C ARG A 1101 19.38 -14.08 -3.96
N ARG A 1102 18.67 -14.94 -3.22
CA ARG A 1102 18.48 -16.35 -3.58
C ARG A 1102 19.84 -17.02 -3.83
N ASP A 1103 20.07 -17.52 -5.03
CA ASP A 1103 21.30 -18.14 -5.52
C ASP A 1103 22.22 -17.21 -6.33
N ASP A 1104 21.80 -15.95 -6.57
CA ASP A 1104 22.50 -14.87 -7.27
C ASP A 1104 23.31 -13.94 -6.33
N VAL A 1105 24.37 -13.32 -6.87
CA VAL A 1105 25.10 -12.20 -6.26
C VAL A 1105 24.89 -10.94 -7.10
N ILE A 1106 23.99 -10.07 -6.67
CA ILE A 1106 23.69 -8.79 -7.35
C ILE A 1106 24.75 -7.76 -6.96
N ILE A 1107 25.31 -7.06 -7.95
CA ILE A 1107 26.39 -6.10 -7.73
C ILE A 1107 26.02 -4.72 -8.29
N PHE A 1108 26.10 -3.71 -7.43
CA PHE A 1108 25.84 -2.31 -7.75
C PHE A 1108 27.15 -1.54 -7.94
N HIS A 1109 27.43 -1.11 -9.17
CA HIS A 1109 28.57 -0.24 -9.48
C HIS A 1109 28.16 1.24 -9.46
N HIS A 1110 29.06 2.11 -9.00
CA HIS A 1110 28.87 3.57 -8.93
C HIS A 1110 27.67 4.09 -8.12
N GLY A 1111 26.90 3.21 -7.45
CA GLY A 1111 25.70 3.60 -6.70
C GLY A 1111 25.95 4.64 -5.61
N LEU A 1112 27.15 4.67 -5.01
CA LEU A 1112 27.57 5.64 -3.99
C LEU A 1112 28.09 6.97 -4.54
N ASP A 1113 28.26 7.08 -5.87
CA ASP A 1113 28.78 8.26 -6.56
C ASP A 1113 27.71 8.98 -7.42
N PHE A 1114 26.53 8.34 -7.60
CA PHE A 1114 25.54 8.76 -8.61
C PHE A 1114 24.46 9.71 -8.09
N PHE A 1115 23.82 9.39 -6.96
CA PHE A 1115 22.72 10.16 -6.36
C PHE A 1115 22.98 10.31 -4.86
N GLU A 1116 22.75 11.50 -4.30
CA GLU A 1116 23.03 11.76 -2.88
C GLU A 1116 21.97 12.73 -2.32
N VAL A 1117 21.08 12.22 -1.45
CA VAL A 1117 20.07 13.01 -0.74
C VAL A 1117 20.41 13.06 0.74
N HIS A 1118 20.74 14.25 1.24
CA HIS A 1118 21.03 14.49 2.66
C HIS A 1118 19.74 14.51 3.49
N VAL A 1119 19.67 13.65 4.50
CA VAL A 1119 18.56 13.50 5.45
C VAL A 1119 19.03 14.02 6.82
N PRO A 1120 18.47 15.12 7.35
CA PRO A 1120 18.94 15.72 8.59
C PRO A 1120 18.59 14.89 9.85
N PHE A 1121 19.40 15.04 10.90
CA PHE A 1121 19.17 14.42 12.20
C PHE A 1121 18.16 15.23 13.03
N GLY A 1122 16.88 14.95 12.86
CA GLY A 1122 15.79 15.49 13.68
C GLY A 1122 14.44 14.87 13.31
N PRO A 1123 13.35 15.19 14.02
CA PRO A 1123 12.03 14.90 13.52
C PRO A 1123 11.80 15.68 12.21
N PRO A 1124 11.15 15.11 11.18
CA PRO A 1124 10.50 15.93 10.17
C PRO A 1124 9.39 16.75 10.84
N ASP A 1125 8.99 17.87 10.24
CA ASP A 1125 7.81 18.61 10.71
C ASP A 1125 6.59 17.67 10.77
N GLU A 1126 5.83 17.72 11.87
CA GLU A 1126 4.57 16.96 12.02
C GLU A 1126 3.50 17.57 11.11
N GLY A 1127 3.60 17.26 9.83
CA GLY A 1127 2.76 17.80 8.79
C GLY A 1127 3.46 17.84 7.45
N GLY A 1128 3.25 16.80 6.64
CA GLY A 1128 3.22 16.91 5.18
C GLY A 1128 2.01 17.73 4.71
N GLY A 1129 1.78 18.90 5.34
CA GLY A 1129 0.72 19.82 4.99
C GLY A 1129 1.03 20.46 3.65
N VAL A 1130 0.03 20.50 2.76
CA VAL A 1130 0.12 21.27 1.52
C VAL A 1130 0.41 22.73 1.90
N PRO A 1131 1.38 23.41 1.24
CA PRO A 1131 1.56 24.84 1.46
C PRO A 1131 0.30 25.58 0.99
N GLU A 1132 -0.48 26.13 1.92
CA GLU A 1132 -1.69 26.89 1.59
C GLU A 1132 -1.33 28.19 0.87
N ASP A 1133 -1.69 28.28 -0.41
CA ASP A 1133 -1.57 29.48 -1.24
C ASP A 1133 -2.41 30.63 -0.67
N ASN A 1134 -1.78 31.45 0.18
CA ASN A 1134 -2.40 32.64 0.79
C ASN A 1134 -2.46 33.83 -0.19
N SER A 1135 -3.17 33.66 -1.30
CA SER A 1135 -3.35 34.69 -2.34
C SER A 1135 -4.55 35.62 -2.07
N ALA A 1136 -4.36 36.54 -1.11
CA ALA A 1136 -4.96 37.87 -1.03
C ALA A 1136 -6.49 38.06 -1.24
N GLY A 1137 -7.23 38.27 -0.14
CA GLY A 1137 -8.39 39.16 -0.10
C GLY A 1137 -7.98 40.61 0.22
N PRO A 1138 -8.59 41.67 -0.36
CA PRO A 1138 -8.06 43.03 -0.27
C PRO A 1138 -8.58 43.87 0.93
N GLY A 1139 -7.65 44.52 1.63
CA GLY A 1139 -7.84 45.90 2.12
C GLY A 1139 -7.95 46.16 3.63
N ALA A 1140 -6.87 46.63 4.26
CA ALA A 1140 -6.91 47.59 5.40
C ALA A 1140 -5.55 48.29 5.69
N VAL A 1141 -5.25 49.37 4.96
CA VAL A 1141 -4.76 50.67 5.50
C VAL A 1141 -3.73 50.70 6.67
N LYS A 1142 -2.51 51.22 6.38
CA LYS A 1142 -1.48 51.83 7.29
C LYS A 1142 -0.71 50.83 8.21
N PHE A 1143 0.52 51.13 8.69
CA PHE A 1143 1.42 52.29 8.49
C PHE A 1143 2.89 51.82 8.50
N SER A 1144 3.74 52.29 7.56
CA SER A 1144 5.15 51.91 7.50
C SER A 1144 6.07 52.76 8.40
N ARG A 1145 6.97 52.16 9.19
CA ARG A 1145 8.17 52.86 9.71
C ARG A 1145 9.43 51.96 9.71
N ARG A 1146 10.48 52.44 9.02
CA ARG A 1146 11.82 51.83 8.94
C ARG A 1146 12.64 52.09 10.22
N ARG A 1147 13.47 51.11 10.63
CA ARG A 1147 14.94 51.24 10.91
C ARG A 1147 15.48 49.85 11.29
N ARG A 1148 16.35 49.25 10.46
CA ARG A 1148 17.83 49.30 10.57
C ARG A 1148 18.33 48.93 11.98
N HIS A 1149 18.82 47.70 12.13
CA HIS A 1149 19.80 47.34 13.17
C HIS A 1149 21.19 47.91 12.85
N GLY A 1150 22.01 48.13 13.87
CA GLY A 1150 23.33 48.75 13.72
C GLY A 1150 24.25 48.63 14.95
N ALA A 1151 24.74 47.41 15.18
CA ALA A 1151 26.02 47.04 15.84
C ALA A 1151 26.40 47.54 17.27
N ARG A 1152 27.12 46.63 17.96
CA ARG A 1152 28.06 46.81 19.10
C ARG A 1152 27.53 47.04 20.53
N VAL A 1153 27.57 45.95 21.31
CA VAL A 1153 28.55 45.70 22.39
C VAL A 1153 28.87 46.85 23.36
N VAL A 1154 28.59 46.63 24.65
CA VAL A 1154 29.56 46.71 25.78
C VAL A 1154 29.01 45.92 26.99
N ARG A 1155 29.88 45.50 27.91
CA ARG A 1155 29.57 44.76 29.16
C ARG A 1155 29.01 45.68 30.25
N SER A 1156 28.24 45.14 31.21
CA SER A 1156 28.62 44.98 32.64
C SER A 1156 27.46 45.15 33.65
N ASP A 1157 27.22 44.10 34.44
CA ASP A 1157 26.74 44.14 35.83
C ASP A 1157 27.55 45.14 36.70
N PRO A 1158 27.05 45.68 37.84
CA PRO A 1158 26.44 44.86 38.90
C PRO A 1158 25.37 45.44 39.86
N SER A 1159 24.72 44.52 40.57
CA SER A 1159 24.25 44.56 41.99
C SER A 1159 23.71 45.86 42.62
N ALA A 1160 22.48 45.83 43.13
CA ALA A 1160 22.18 46.03 44.57
C ALA A 1160 20.72 45.68 44.94
N SER A 1161 20.52 45.40 46.24
CA SER A 1161 19.27 45.13 46.96
C SER A 1161 18.31 46.36 47.03
N SER A 1162 17.06 46.33 47.57
CA SER A 1162 16.66 45.66 48.82
C SER A 1162 15.15 45.71 49.20
N LEU A 1163 14.70 44.73 50.03
CA LEU A 1163 13.61 44.76 51.06
C LEU A 1163 12.09 44.60 50.69
N PHE A 1164 11.55 43.42 51.06
CA PHE A 1164 10.31 43.16 51.86
C PHE A 1164 8.87 43.57 51.40
N PRO A 1165 7.79 42.97 51.97
CA PRO A 1165 7.60 41.59 52.50
C PRO A 1165 6.22 40.92 52.19
N ASP A 1166 6.11 39.59 52.35
CA ASP A 1166 4.83 38.87 52.62
C ASP A 1166 4.36 39.11 54.08
N PRO A 1167 3.09 38.80 54.47
CA PRO A 1167 2.88 37.53 55.21
C PRO A 1167 1.44 36.90 55.23
N TRP A 1168 1.37 35.60 55.62
CA TRP A 1168 0.21 34.75 56.00
C TRP A 1168 -0.80 34.33 54.90
N GLY A 1169 -1.37 33.10 54.88
CA GLY A 1169 -1.09 31.87 55.66
C GLY A 1169 -2.32 31.20 56.32
N THR A 1170 -2.32 29.85 56.42
CA THR A 1170 -3.26 28.96 57.20
C THR A 1170 -4.69 28.78 56.62
N SER A 1171 -5.50 27.75 56.87
CA SER A 1171 -5.39 26.41 57.53
C SER A 1171 -6.70 25.59 57.33
N THR A 1172 -6.83 24.26 57.45
CA THR A 1172 -5.95 23.05 57.29
C THR A 1172 -6.80 21.76 57.49
N GLY A 1173 -6.54 20.71 56.71
CA GLY A 1173 -6.67 19.31 57.19
C GLY A 1173 -7.98 18.55 56.88
N ALA A 1174 -8.00 17.22 57.03
CA ALA A 1174 -6.97 16.32 57.58
C ALA A 1174 -6.47 15.29 56.54
#